data_AF-A0A2T7G2T6-F1
#
_entry.id   AF-A0A2T7G2T6-F1
#
_cell.length_a   1.000
_cell.length_b   1.000
_cell.length_c   1.000
_cell.angle_alpha   90.00
_cell.angle_beta   90.00
_cell.angle_gamma   90.00
#
_symmetry.space_group_name_H-M   'P 1'
#
loop_
_entity.id
_entity.type
_entity.pdbx_description
1 polymer ?
#
loop_
_entity_poly.entity_id
_entity_poly.type
_entity_poly.pdbx_seq_one_letter_code
_entity_poly.pdbx_strand_id
1 'polypeptide(L)'
;MAIYHLSAQIVGKGGGRSAVAAAAYRHCARMERDETAEEIDYSRKSGNAHSEFALPENAPAWLVEFADQYSPPETSAFFWNAVEAKEARKDGQLMREIVLALPVELSTEQSIELVRDFVARELSAHGIAADWAYHDIEDNPHVHLMTALRPVTDAGFGAKRVPVLGDDGVPLRGKDGKIRYEQFAGGLERLREMRMAWAETQNHHLAKHGFDIRVDHRSFEALGIDAVPSKHRGTASDNMDARGDVSELAEKAKLAARENYLRYAEDPTLILTKITTQKAVFTRHDIAREIHRTECSTAEFQSLFYHVGAHEELVAVAAPAFDPFTGDATSEALFSTRTMVELEHRMVQNVDGLARRMAAPIADADLDTAYKVFEMKRGFDLTDQQRMVVRHLTGETGAAALVGYAGAGKSTATEATRIAFEHQGYTVVGGALAGIASDNLRSEAGIESRTLASWEYQWAKGDLLPTEKTVFVMDEAGMVSSRQMESITRTLNEAGARMIVLGDARQLQPIQAGAAFRAFVDVTGYCELDSVVRQHEPWMRDAAIAFGSGRTQEGVAAYLDRDRLDWAESREEARASLIRDWLPYHQASAGVTVMAHRNKDVIALNVDAREALKGRDALGEDHIFASERGEKPFAVGDQILFLKNERSLGVFNGSTGQVVEADRNRLTVLVEGHADPIILRANEYNQIDYGYARTIHKEQGNTVDRAFVYLSPSMDAQLSYVALTRHRDDVTLYAAREDFRSQGELVELMIRDRLQDSTALYRDRLDYREVVRGFAERRGFPTTRIIAEFVKSNLHYLRERLDRLAARFDRLRHPAPEREQVRLSDRDGGRKEVVRRVLPASRPPKMSVHLQHSVNRLSHNLASETIRGRQARAFERSAHYELNLALSAEELRSFNADLRSVFPKNAILTHGFHQPNENAPVLDGLSDGWTQFARDNWPEVFAAQWAETRAELQPLTERSRPWDVGRAAAFTEGPDRTPKRVQENDPASNRVRSTMQTAKPLIDAVPDLPPLEDREIRTHAAKDISARPTLATAKDIAGRIYIEPDHAIERMMAQYGERGDARALISEVERSPSNFGDLRGTTRLGIANGDRRSALEQVPMMARQMDAHLAVLDRIKERRKEQHEAQRIAMRKPLPDLSRETGVFLDQMAQVHRMPSGAEKEDRTRLLLTDKASVQEVVRFRRALTERYGEGSDAIRNGIAQDPALTARSAAERELVQTRVNVVAQAIPVLGQMRAQIRQLDRAPELGKDNSRGIER
;
A
#
# COMPACT_ATOMS: atom_id res chain seq x y z
N MET A 1 -9.98 17.67 -4.07
CA MET A 1 -9.53 16.41 -3.44
C MET A 1 -10.57 15.92 -2.44
N ALA A 2 -10.61 14.62 -2.14
CA ALA A 2 -11.51 14.02 -1.17
C ALA A 2 -11.27 14.62 0.22
N ILE A 3 -12.30 15.32 0.70
CA ILE A 3 -12.33 15.96 2.01
C ILE A 3 -13.61 15.54 2.75
N TYR A 4 -13.47 15.40 4.07
CA TYR A 4 -14.62 15.27 4.93
C TYR A 4 -15.22 16.67 5.17
N HIS A 5 -16.46 16.89 4.73
CA HIS A 5 -17.25 18.01 5.23
C HIS A 5 -18.74 17.67 5.34
N LEU A 6 -19.29 17.97 6.52
CA LEU A 6 -20.74 18.07 6.77
C LEU A 6 -20.96 19.22 7.74
N SER A 7 -21.74 20.22 7.31
CA SER A 7 -22.29 21.28 8.16
C SER A 7 -23.81 21.26 8.12
N ALA A 8 -24.46 21.63 9.22
CA ALA A 8 -25.91 21.81 9.29
C ALA A 8 -26.24 23.17 9.93
N GLN A 9 -27.21 23.89 9.36
CA GLN A 9 -27.72 25.16 9.88
C GLN A 9 -29.25 25.23 9.79
N ILE A 10 -29.86 26.08 10.62
CA ILE A 10 -31.30 26.32 10.62
C ILE A 10 -31.59 27.67 9.93
N VAL A 11 -32.48 27.66 8.95
CA VAL A 11 -33.01 28.88 8.31
C VAL A 11 -34.34 29.23 8.98
N GLY A 12 -34.61 30.51 9.23
CA GLY A 12 -35.85 30.95 9.89
C GLY A 12 -36.23 32.41 9.62
N LYS A 13 -37.52 32.73 9.76
CA LYS A 13 -38.13 34.03 9.47
C LYS A 13 -37.54 35.20 10.27
N GLY A 14 -36.98 34.93 11.45
CA GLY A 14 -36.48 35.96 12.39
C GLY A 14 -35.35 36.87 11.87
N GLY A 15 -34.69 36.47 10.77
CA GLY A 15 -33.70 37.30 10.07
C GLY A 15 -34.13 37.74 8.67
N GLY A 16 -35.44 37.75 8.37
CA GLY A 16 -35.97 38.07 7.04
C GLY A 16 -35.68 37.01 5.96
N ARG A 17 -35.36 35.77 6.36
CA ARG A 17 -35.00 34.68 5.43
C ARG A 17 -36.22 33.84 5.06
N SER A 18 -36.32 33.47 3.79
CA SER A 18 -37.33 32.57 3.22
C SER A 18 -36.70 31.22 2.84
N ALA A 19 -37.49 30.15 2.97
CA ALA A 19 -37.18 28.82 2.50
C ALA A 19 -37.32 28.71 0.97
N VAL A 20 -38.39 29.27 0.39
CA VAL A 20 -38.59 29.35 -1.06
C VAL A 20 -37.42 30.11 -1.73
N ALA A 21 -37.01 31.23 -1.14
CA ALA A 21 -35.84 31.99 -1.61
C ALA A 21 -34.53 31.19 -1.54
N ALA A 22 -34.33 30.43 -0.46
CA ALA A 22 -33.16 29.57 -0.31
C ALA A 22 -33.15 28.44 -1.35
N ALA A 23 -34.29 27.76 -1.53
CA ALA A 23 -34.46 26.69 -2.51
C ALA A 23 -34.25 27.17 -3.95
N ALA A 24 -34.89 28.26 -4.36
CA ALA A 24 -34.69 28.89 -5.67
C ALA A 24 -33.20 29.15 -5.95
N TYR A 25 -32.47 29.61 -4.93
CA TYR A 25 -31.03 29.87 -5.02
C TYR A 25 -30.17 28.60 -5.08
N ARG A 26 -30.62 27.46 -4.53
CA ARG A 26 -29.92 26.16 -4.63
C ARG A 26 -30.17 25.49 -5.98
N HIS A 27 -31.43 25.37 -6.39
CA HIS A 27 -31.76 24.78 -7.68
C HIS A 27 -31.39 25.64 -8.89
N CYS A 28 -30.90 26.87 -8.68
CA CYS A 28 -30.70 27.87 -9.73
C CYS A 28 -31.95 28.01 -10.60
N ALA A 29 -33.09 28.17 -9.93
CA ALA A 29 -34.42 28.10 -10.54
C ALA A 29 -35.20 29.41 -10.31
N ARG A 30 -36.36 29.50 -10.96
CA ARG A 30 -37.35 30.55 -10.72
C ARG A 30 -38.49 29.97 -9.90
N MET A 31 -38.79 30.56 -8.75
CA MET A 31 -39.87 30.12 -7.85
C MET A 31 -40.72 31.30 -7.40
N GLU A 32 -42.03 31.15 -7.33
CA GLU A 32 -42.94 32.15 -6.76
C GLU A 32 -43.12 31.92 -5.25
N ARG A 33 -43.20 32.99 -4.48
CA ARG A 33 -43.39 32.95 -3.02
C ARG A 33 -44.79 33.45 -2.64
N ASP A 34 -45.66 32.54 -2.27
CA ASP A 34 -47.09 32.77 -1.99
C ASP A 34 -47.35 33.83 -0.91
N GLU A 35 -46.52 33.86 0.16
CA GLU A 35 -46.69 34.79 1.29
C GLU A 35 -46.50 36.27 0.88
N THR A 36 -45.80 36.54 -0.23
CA THR A 36 -45.54 37.91 -0.73
C THR A 36 -45.91 38.15 -2.19
N ALA A 37 -46.38 37.13 -2.93
CA ALA A 37 -46.53 37.16 -4.40
C ALA A 37 -45.25 37.68 -5.11
N GLU A 38 -44.10 37.28 -4.60
CA GLU A 38 -42.78 37.68 -5.11
C GLU A 38 -42.20 36.57 -5.98
N GLU A 39 -41.82 36.92 -7.21
CA GLU A 39 -41.15 36.01 -8.14
C GLU A 39 -39.63 36.05 -7.90
N ILE A 40 -39.06 34.93 -7.45
CA ILE A 40 -37.65 34.80 -7.09
C ILE A 40 -36.91 34.08 -8.22
N ASP A 41 -36.21 34.84 -9.07
CA ASP A 41 -35.50 34.30 -10.24
C ASP A 41 -33.99 34.16 -10.01
N TYR A 42 -33.52 32.91 -9.88
CA TYR A 42 -32.11 32.53 -9.94
C TYR A 42 -31.76 31.66 -11.15
N SER A 43 -32.62 31.59 -12.18
CA SER A 43 -32.42 30.79 -13.41
C SER A 43 -31.12 31.09 -14.18
N ARG A 44 -30.56 32.30 -13.99
CA ARG A 44 -29.32 32.76 -14.64
C ARG A 44 -28.04 32.31 -13.92
N LYS A 45 -28.14 31.62 -12.78
CA LYS A 45 -27.00 31.18 -11.98
C LYS A 45 -26.53 29.80 -12.48
N SER A 46 -25.28 29.72 -12.93
CA SER A 46 -24.68 28.46 -13.38
C SER A 46 -24.16 27.60 -12.22
N GLY A 47 -23.75 26.36 -12.54
CA GLY A 47 -23.06 25.47 -11.61
C GLY A 47 -23.95 24.58 -10.73
N ASN A 48 -25.28 24.55 -10.94
CA ASN A 48 -26.12 23.43 -10.50
C ASN A 48 -26.01 22.32 -11.56
N ALA A 49 -25.59 21.12 -11.16
CA ALA A 49 -25.40 19.98 -12.06
C ALA A 49 -26.52 18.94 -11.96
N HIS A 50 -27.13 18.81 -10.78
CA HIS A 50 -28.25 17.88 -10.55
C HIS A 50 -29.16 18.40 -9.43
N SER A 51 -30.46 18.16 -9.54
CA SER A 51 -31.45 18.52 -8.53
C SER A 51 -32.51 17.45 -8.41
N GLU A 52 -32.90 17.15 -7.17
CA GLU A 52 -33.76 16.02 -6.87
C GLU A 52 -34.49 16.24 -5.55
N PHE A 53 -35.77 15.86 -5.52
CA PHE A 53 -36.63 15.98 -4.35
C PHE A 53 -36.92 14.58 -3.83
N ALA A 54 -36.17 14.12 -2.84
CA ALA A 54 -36.30 12.78 -2.30
C ALA A 54 -37.42 12.71 -1.27
N LEU A 55 -38.42 11.88 -1.56
CA LEU A 55 -39.53 11.60 -0.65
C LEU A 55 -39.21 10.40 0.26
N PRO A 56 -39.72 10.36 1.50
CA PRO A 56 -39.80 9.13 2.28
C PRO A 56 -40.93 8.23 1.77
N GLU A 57 -40.88 6.94 2.06
CA GLU A 57 -41.91 5.96 1.65
C GLU A 57 -43.30 6.29 2.20
N ASN A 58 -43.37 6.91 3.38
CA ASN A 58 -44.61 7.37 4.01
C ASN A 58 -44.99 8.82 3.64
N ALA A 59 -44.51 9.34 2.50
CA ALA A 59 -44.95 10.63 1.99
C ALA A 59 -46.46 10.60 1.68
N PRO A 60 -47.21 11.66 2.04
CA PRO A 60 -48.65 11.69 1.80
C PRO A 60 -48.95 11.82 0.30
N ALA A 61 -50.07 11.25 -0.13
CA ALA A 61 -50.44 11.16 -1.55
C ALA A 61 -50.40 12.52 -2.28
N TRP A 62 -50.85 13.60 -1.62
CA TRP A 62 -50.84 14.95 -2.19
C TRP A 62 -49.44 15.47 -2.57
N LEU A 63 -48.38 14.95 -1.93
CA LEU A 63 -46.99 15.33 -2.22
C LEU A 63 -46.36 14.39 -3.26
N VAL A 64 -46.69 13.09 -3.22
CA VAL A 64 -46.25 12.10 -4.20
C VAL A 64 -46.84 12.42 -5.58
N GLU A 65 -48.16 12.58 -5.66
CA GLU A 65 -48.88 12.92 -6.90
C GLU A 65 -48.37 14.22 -7.52
N PHE A 66 -47.93 15.19 -6.70
CA PHE A 66 -47.32 16.43 -7.18
C PHE A 66 -45.89 16.18 -7.70
N ALA A 67 -45.06 15.48 -6.92
CA ALA A 67 -43.66 15.20 -7.28
C ALA A 67 -43.52 14.39 -8.59
N ASP A 68 -44.46 13.49 -8.88
CA ASP A 68 -44.48 12.70 -10.12
C ASP A 68 -44.87 13.54 -11.37
N GLN A 69 -45.56 14.68 -11.18
CA GLN A 69 -46.07 15.53 -12.27
C GLN A 69 -45.17 16.73 -12.58
N TYR A 70 -44.33 17.15 -11.63
CA TYR A 70 -43.58 18.40 -11.68
C TYR A 70 -42.08 18.19 -11.49
N SER A 71 -41.27 19.07 -12.08
CA SER A 71 -39.81 18.98 -11.94
C SER A 71 -39.36 19.20 -10.49
N PRO A 72 -38.19 18.70 -10.05
CA PRO A 72 -37.72 18.87 -8.67
C PRO A 72 -37.74 20.33 -8.16
N PRO A 73 -37.39 21.37 -8.95
CA PRO A 73 -37.54 22.75 -8.52
C PRO A 73 -38.99 23.22 -8.35
N GLU A 74 -39.94 22.74 -9.16
CA GLU A 74 -41.37 23.07 -9.03
C GLU A 74 -41.97 22.40 -7.79
N THR A 75 -41.63 21.13 -7.55
CA THR A 75 -41.98 20.36 -6.34
C THR A 75 -41.38 21.00 -5.08
N SER A 76 -40.13 21.46 -5.16
CA SER A 76 -39.45 22.23 -4.11
C SER A 76 -40.18 23.54 -3.81
N ALA A 77 -40.56 24.32 -4.84
CA ALA A 77 -41.32 25.57 -4.66
C ALA A 77 -42.66 25.34 -3.96
N PHE A 78 -43.43 24.34 -4.40
CA PHE A 78 -44.69 23.93 -3.79
C PHE A 78 -44.52 23.53 -2.31
N PHE A 79 -43.53 22.68 -2.03
CA PHE A 79 -43.26 22.20 -0.68
C PHE A 79 -42.84 23.32 0.29
N TRP A 80 -41.91 24.19 -0.12
CA TRP A 80 -41.41 25.25 0.75
C TRP A 80 -42.42 26.37 0.98
N ASN A 81 -43.30 26.68 0.01
CA ASN A 81 -44.44 27.58 0.25
C ASN A 81 -45.38 27.01 1.32
N ALA A 82 -45.69 25.72 1.26
CA ALA A 82 -46.51 25.06 2.28
C ALA A 82 -45.84 25.03 3.67
N VAL A 83 -44.50 24.93 3.76
CA VAL A 83 -43.73 25.10 5.01
C VAL A 83 -43.83 26.53 5.54
N GLU A 84 -43.64 27.54 4.69
CA GLU A 84 -43.68 28.95 5.09
C GLU A 84 -45.05 29.40 5.56
N ALA A 85 -46.12 28.91 4.90
CA ALA A 85 -47.50 29.14 5.30
C ALA A 85 -47.82 28.53 6.68
N LYS A 86 -47.19 27.40 7.04
CA LYS A 86 -47.36 26.79 8.38
C LYS A 86 -46.65 27.58 9.49
N GLU A 87 -45.52 28.22 9.21
CA GLU A 87 -44.73 28.97 10.19
C GLU A 87 -45.21 30.41 10.37
N ALA A 88 -46.39 30.57 10.99
CA ALA A 88 -47.03 31.86 11.25
C ALA A 88 -46.31 32.77 12.28
N ARG A 89 -45.23 32.32 12.93
CA ARG A 89 -44.47 33.13 13.90
C ARG A 89 -43.32 33.87 13.23
N LYS A 90 -43.10 35.13 13.63
CA LYS A 90 -42.01 35.98 13.10
C LYS A 90 -40.60 35.41 13.34
N ASP A 91 -40.43 34.57 14.36
CA ASP A 91 -39.20 33.84 14.70
C ASP A 91 -39.21 32.37 14.21
N GLY A 92 -40.18 31.98 13.38
CA GLY A 92 -40.39 30.61 12.92
C GLY A 92 -39.19 30.06 12.13
N GLN A 93 -38.64 28.94 12.60
CA GLN A 93 -37.62 28.16 11.86
C GLN A 93 -38.29 27.43 10.69
N LEU A 94 -37.77 27.53 9.48
CA LEU A 94 -38.39 26.99 8.26
C LEU A 94 -37.82 25.61 7.91
N MET A 95 -36.51 25.56 7.70
CA MET A 95 -35.79 24.37 7.22
C MET A 95 -34.50 24.14 8.00
N ARG A 96 -33.96 22.92 7.92
CA ARG A 96 -32.54 22.65 8.15
C ARG A 96 -31.85 22.49 6.80
N GLU A 97 -30.84 23.29 6.58
CA GLU A 97 -29.91 23.12 5.47
C GLU A 97 -28.69 22.33 5.97
N ILE A 98 -28.34 21.28 5.26
CA ILE A 98 -27.13 20.47 5.40
C ILE A 98 -26.30 20.72 4.12
N VAL A 99 -25.00 20.91 4.27
CA VAL A 99 -24.09 21.04 3.12
C VAL A 99 -22.96 20.04 3.25
N LEU A 100 -22.76 19.26 2.18
CA LEU A 100 -21.82 18.16 2.10
C LEU A 100 -20.82 18.43 0.97
N ALA A 101 -19.52 18.32 1.23
CA ALA A 101 -18.52 18.38 0.16
C ALA A 101 -18.34 17.00 -0.46
N LEU A 102 -18.25 16.94 -1.79
CA LEU A 102 -18.14 15.70 -2.54
C LEU A 102 -16.66 15.44 -2.92
N PRO A 103 -16.23 14.18 -3.07
CA PRO A 103 -14.86 13.89 -3.51
C PRO A 103 -14.68 14.23 -4.99
N VAL A 104 -13.69 15.08 -5.33
CA VAL A 104 -13.37 15.45 -6.73
C VAL A 104 -12.84 14.28 -7.56
N GLU A 105 -12.42 13.20 -6.89
CA GLU A 105 -11.95 11.96 -7.49
C GLU A 105 -13.10 11.17 -8.12
N LEU A 106 -14.35 11.47 -7.76
CA LEU A 106 -15.54 10.87 -8.33
C LEU A 106 -16.08 11.71 -9.48
N SER A 107 -16.61 11.06 -10.51
CA SER A 107 -17.34 11.78 -11.58
C SER A 107 -18.64 12.40 -11.05
N THR A 108 -19.24 13.30 -11.83
CA THR A 108 -20.55 13.91 -11.53
C THR A 108 -21.61 12.83 -11.26
N GLU A 109 -21.66 11.76 -12.05
CA GLU A 109 -22.61 10.64 -11.88
C GLU A 109 -22.33 9.83 -10.62
N GLN A 110 -21.06 9.55 -10.32
CA GLN A 110 -20.64 8.84 -9.10
C GLN A 110 -20.94 9.65 -7.84
N SER A 111 -20.80 10.97 -7.93
CA SER A 111 -21.15 11.92 -6.87
C SER A 111 -22.66 12.00 -6.65
N ILE A 112 -23.47 12.00 -7.72
CA ILE A 112 -24.94 11.87 -7.64
C ILE A 112 -25.32 10.56 -6.96
N GLU A 113 -24.70 9.44 -7.35
CA GLU A 113 -24.93 8.14 -6.73
C GLU A 113 -24.63 8.17 -5.23
N LEU A 114 -23.48 8.73 -4.83
CA LEU A 114 -23.06 8.90 -3.44
C LEU A 114 -24.08 9.71 -2.62
N VAL A 115 -24.56 10.83 -3.16
CA VAL A 115 -25.57 11.67 -2.48
C VAL A 115 -26.88 10.92 -2.30
N ARG A 116 -27.42 10.28 -3.35
CA ARG A 116 -28.63 9.45 -3.26
C ARG A 116 -28.49 8.38 -2.19
N ASP A 117 -27.34 7.71 -2.19
CA ASP A 117 -27.00 6.66 -1.23
C ASP A 117 -27.04 7.15 0.23
N PHE A 118 -26.69 8.41 0.49
CA PHE A 118 -26.74 9.05 1.81
C PHE A 118 -28.14 9.58 2.16
N VAL A 119 -28.82 10.23 1.19
CA VAL A 119 -30.17 10.77 1.36
C VAL A 119 -31.16 9.67 1.72
N ALA A 120 -31.16 8.56 0.99
CA ALA A 120 -32.04 7.42 1.22
C ALA A 120 -31.90 6.88 2.66
N ARG A 121 -30.66 6.71 3.11
CA ARG A 121 -30.31 6.20 4.44
C ARG A 121 -30.67 7.14 5.59
N GLU A 122 -30.13 8.36 5.56
CA GLU A 122 -30.07 9.19 6.77
C GLU A 122 -31.32 10.07 6.92
N LEU A 123 -32.14 10.17 5.86
CA LEU A 123 -33.27 11.08 5.76
C LEU A 123 -34.57 10.37 5.33
N SER A 124 -34.62 9.82 4.11
CA SER A 124 -35.85 9.21 3.59
C SER A 124 -36.33 8.02 4.46
N ALA A 125 -35.42 7.13 4.86
CA ALA A 125 -35.70 6.02 5.78
C ALA A 125 -36.12 6.47 7.20
N HIS A 126 -36.03 7.77 7.51
CA HIS A 126 -36.47 8.37 8.78
C HIS A 126 -37.71 9.27 8.61
N GLY A 127 -38.44 9.16 7.49
CA GLY A 127 -39.64 9.95 7.22
C GLY A 127 -39.35 11.42 6.84
N ILE A 128 -38.09 11.78 6.58
CA ILE A 128 -37.68 13.16 6.30
C ILE A 128 -37.60 13.36 4.78
N ALA A 129 -38.52 14.17 4.23
CA ALA A 129 -38.40 14.67 2.87
C ALA A 129 -37.15 15.56 2.74
N ALA A 130 -36.35 15.29 1.70
CA ALA A 130 -35.03 15.86 1.49
C ALA A 130 -34.92 16.44 0.08
N ASP A 131 -34.92 17.77 0.01
CA ASP A 131 -34.79 18.55 -1.21
C ASP A 131 -33.32 18.90 -1.44
N TRP A 132 -32.72 18.52 -2.56
CA TRP A 132 -31.28 18.70 -2.75
C TRP A 132 -30.84 19.13 -4.15
N ALA A 133 -29.78 19.92 -4.17
CA ALA A 133 -29.12 20.43 -5.37
C ALA A 133 -27.60 20.21 -5.26
N TYR A 134 -27.06 19.41 -6.18
CA TYR A 134 -25.63 19.20 -6.34
C TYR A 134 -25.06 20.26 -7.27
N HIS A 135 -24.15 21.05 -6.73
CA HIS A 135 -23.35 21.99 -7.49
C HIS A 135 -22.00 21.39 -7.84
N ASP A 136 -21.76 21.16 -9.14
CA ASP A 136 -20.49 20.67 -9.66
C ASP A 136 -19.63 21.88 -10.06
N ILE A 137 -19.01 22.49 -9.04
CA ILE A 137 -18.10 23.62 -9.20
C ILE A 137 -16.67 23.10 -9.15
N GLU A 138 -15.83 23.55 -10.09
CA GLU A 138 -14.40 23.24 -10.16
C GLU A 138 -13.73 23.42 -8.77
N ASP A 139 -13.03 22.38 -8.32
CA ASP A 139 -12.41 22.22 -6.99
C ASP A 139 -13.33 22.31 -5.74
N ASN A 140 -14.63 22.58 -5.88
CA ASN A 140 -15.61 22.61 -4.77
C ASN A 140 -16.96 21.95 -5.13
N PRO A 141 -16.99 20.68 -5.57
CA PRO A 141 -18.25 19.97 -5.76
C PRO A 141 -18.94 19.76 -4.41
N HIS A 142 -20.18 20.20 -4.28
CA HIS A 142 -20.93 20.12 -3.03
C HIS A 142 -22.43 19.99 -3.27
N VAL A 143 -23.12 19.29 -2.38
CA VAL A 143 -24.58 19.26 -2.36
C VAL A 143 -25.12 20.13 -1.24
N HIS A 144 -26.05 21.01 -1.60
CA HIS A 144 -26.97 21.65 -0.66
C HIS A 144 -28.19 20.76 -0.50
N LEU A 145 -28.50 20.40 0.74
CA LEU A 145 -29.56 19.48 1.12
C LEU A 145 -30.46 20.16 2.15
N MET A 146 -31.75 20.23 1.89
CA MET A 146 -32.73 21.02 2.65
C MET A 146 -33.82 20.09 3.16
N THR A 147 -34.11 20.14 4.45
CA THR A 147 -35.02 19.22 5.14
C THR A 147 -36.04 19.95 5.98
N ALA A 148 -37.28 19.46 5.99
CA ALA A 148 -38.33 20.00 6.82
C ALA A 148 -38.05 19.76 8.32
N LEU A 149 -38.36 20.74 9.15
CA LEU A 149 -38.25 20.62 10.62
C LEU A 149 -39.46 19.92 11.27
N ARG A 150 -40.41 19.45 10.46
CA ARG A 150 -41.70 18.88 10.84
C ARG A 150 -41.98 17.66 9.97
N PRO A 151 -42.68 16.63 10.48
CA PRO A 151 -43.18 15.55 9.65
C PRO A 151 -44.21 16.10 8.67
N VAL A 152 -44.21 15.54 7.46
CA VAL A 152 -45.24 15.75 6.44
C VAL A 152 -46.35 14.72 6.70
N THR A 153 -47.61 15.11 6.63
CA THR A 153 -48.77 14.23 6.87
C THR A 153 -49.90 14.55 5.90
N ASP A 154 -50.93 13.72 5.83
CA ASP A 154 -52.11 13.97 4.98
C ASP A 154 -52.81 15.30 5.30
N ALA A 155 -52.71 15.77 6.55
CA ALA A 155 -53.23 17.07 7.00
C ALA A 155 -52.20 18.21 6.92
N GLY A 156 -51.12 18.04 6.14
CA GLY A 156 -49.99 18.96 6.03
C GLY A 156 -48.94 18.75 7.13
N PHE A 157 -48.25 19.81 7.56
CA PHE A 157 -47.10 19.69 8.47
C PHE A 157 -47.48 19.50 9.95
N GLY A 158 -46.91 18.48 10.59
CA GLY A 158 -47.09 18.15 12.00
C GLY A 158 -46.22 18.98 12.96
N ALA A 159 -45.99 18.51 14.19
CA ALA A 159 -45.25 19.24 15.22
C ALA A 159 -43.72 19.11 15.06
N LYS A 160 -42.96 20.20 15.32
CA LYS A 160 -41.48 20.18 15.33
C LYS A 160 -40.90 19.31 16.44
N ARG A 161 -41.58 19.35 17.60
CA ARG A 161 -41.36 18.41 18.68
C ARG A 161 -42.39 17.32 18.57
N VAL A 162 -41.99 16.20 17.98
CA VAL A 162 -42.80 14.98 18.03
C VAL A 162 -42.70 14.40 19.44
N PRO A 163 -43.78 13.83 19.98
CA PRO A 163 -43.64 12.90 21.09
C PRO A 163 -42.65 11.81 20.69
N VAL A 164 -41.81 11.38 21.64
CA VAL A 164 -41.07 10.12 21.50
C VAL A 164 -42.18 9.06 21.64
N LEU A 165 -42.55 8.46 20.51
CA LEU A 165 -43.74 7.63 20.33
C LEU A 165 -43.43 6.22 20.78
N GLY A 166 -43.56 6.08 22.10
CA GLY A 166 -43.44 4.81 22.77
C GLY A 166 -44.42 3.81 22.21
N ASP A 167 -44.25 2.60 22.73
CA ASP A 167 -44.14 1.46 21.84
C ASP A 167 -45.42 0.83 21.27
N ASP A 168 -46.50 1.57 21.40
CA ASP A 168 -47.89 1.31 21.07
C ASP A 168 -48.47 2.50 20.26
N GLY A 169 -47.60 3.37 19.73
CA GLY A 169 -47.96 4.67 19.16
C GLY A 169 -48.39 5.71 20.22
N VAL A 170 -48.26 5.42 21.52
CA VAL A 170 -48.59 6.36 22.60
C VAL A 170 -47.31 7.06 23.06
N PRO A 171 -47.34 8.38 23.32
CA PRO A 171 -46.16 9.10 23.77
C PRO A 171 -45.53 8.56 25.07
N LEU A 172 -44.22 8.31 25.07
CA LEU A 172 -43.42 7.97 26.26
C LEU A 172 -43.58 9.03 27.35
N ARG A 173 -43.44 8.64 28.62
CA ARG A 173 -43.43 9.57 29.76
C ARG A 173 -42.16 9.43 30.59
N GLY A 174 -41.63 10.56 31.06
CA GLY A 174 -40.47 10.62 31.94
C GLY A 174 -40.80 10.21 33.38
N LYS A 175 -39.77 10.15 34.24
CA LYS A 175 -39.92 9.83 35.68
C LYS A 175 -40.80 10.82 36.47
N ASP A 176 -41.15 11.96 35.87
CA ASP A 176 -42.07 12.98 36.39
C ASP A 176 -43.50 12.90 35.80
N GLY A 177 -43.81 11.84 35.04
CA GLY A 177 -45.11 11.60 34.42
C GLY A 177 -45.41 12.44 33.16
N LYS A 178 -44.51 13.34 32.75
CA LYS A 178 -44.70 14.19 31.57
C LYS A 178 -44.27 13.48 30.29
N ILE A 179 -44.94 13.78 29.18
CA ILE A 179 -44.59 13.23 27.87
C ILE A 179 -43.16 13.63 27.47
N ARG A 180 -42.37 12.66 27.02
CA ARG A 180 -41.05 12.87 26.42
C ARG A 180 -41.22 13.31 24.98
N TYR A 181 -40.51 14.36 24.58
CA TYR A 181 -40.56 14.93 23.24
C TYR A 181 -39.15 15.18 22.73
N GLU A 182 -38.86 14.75 21.51
CA GLU A 182 -37.60 15.05 20.81
C GLU A 182 -37.80 16.12 19.72
N GLN A 183 -36.83 16.28 18.82
CA GLN A 183 -36.99 17.09 17.61
C GLN A 183 -37.10 16.16 16.42
N PHE A 184 -38.13 16.33 15.59
CA PHE A 184 -38.38 15.46 14.43
C PHE A 184 -37.15 15.34 13.50
N ALA A 185 -36.54 16.47 13.15
CA ALA A 185 -35.33 16.49 12.32
C ALA A 185 -34.05 16.04 13.07
N GLY A 186 -34.14 15.48 14.29
CA GLY A 186 -33.02 15.05 15.10
C GLY A 186 -32.28 16.17 15.85
N GLY A 187 -31.68 15.82 16.98
CA GLY A 187 -30.84 16.69 17.81
C GLY A 187 -29.34 16.62 17.50
N LEU A 188 -28.50 17.06 18.45
CA LEU A 188 -27.04 17.08 18.29
C LEU A 188 -26.42 15.67 18.14
N GLU A 189 -26.95 14.66 18.84
CA GLU A 189 -26.45 13.28 18.76
C GLU A 189 -26.70 12.68 17.38
N ARG A 190 -27.91 12.81 16.83
CA ARG A 190 -28.21 12.39 15.46
C ARG A 190 -27.34 13.10 14.42
N LEU A 191 -26.98 14.37 14.66
CA LEU A 191 -26.01 15.05 13.80
C LEU A 191 -24.59 14.46 13.88
N ARG A 192 -24.18 13.88 15.02
CA ARG A 192 -22.90 13.14 15.14
C ARG A 192 -22.97 11.79 14.40
N GLU A 193 -24.09 11.09 14.48
CA GLU A 193 -24.32 9.85 13.73
C GLU A 193 -24.26 10.08 12.22
N MET A 194 -25.01 11.08 11.71
CA MET A 194 -24.99 11.48 10.30
C MET A 194 -23.57 11.88 9.82
N ARG A 195 -22.74 12.47 10.70
CA ARG A 195 -21.34 12.78 10.40
C ARG A 195 -20.49 11.51 10.20
N MET A 196 -20.68 10.51 11.04
CA MET A 196 -20.00 9.21 10.89
C MET A 196 -20.49 8.50 9.62
N ALA A 197 -21.81 8.43 9.41
CA ALA A 197 -22.43 7.83 8.22
C ALA A 197 -22.01 8.51 6.91
N TRP A 198 -21.77 9.83 6.93
CA TRP A 198 -21.24 10.56 5.78
C TRP A 198 -19.82 10.11 5.42
N ALA A 199 -18.91 10.04 6.41
CA ALA A 199 -17.55 9.55 6.17
C ALA A 199 -17.55 8.09 5.69
N GLU A 200 -18.39 7.22 6.27
CA GLU A 200 -18.56 5.83 5.81
C GLU A 200 -19.05 5.76 4.36
N THR A 201 -19.99 6.63 3.97
CA THR A 201 -20.55 6.65 2.61
C THR A 201 -19.55 7.21 1.60
N GLN A 202 -18.83 8.29 1.92
CA GLN A 202 -17.73 8.79 1.09
C GLN A 202 -16.63 7.73 0.91
N ASN A 203 -16.20 7.09 2.01
CA ASN A 203 -15.20 6.01 1.99
C ASN A 203 -15.64 4.82 1.14
N HIS A 204 -16.92 4.46 1.21
CA HIS A 204 -17.49 3.39 0.39
C HIS A 204 -17.38 3.73 -1.10
N HIS A 205 -17.86 4.91 -1.53
CA HIS A 205 -17.85 5.31 -2.93
C HIS A 205 -16.43 5.50 -3.48
N LEU A 206 -15.51 6.05 -2.69
CA LEU A 206 -14.09 6.09 -3.05
C LEU A 206 -13.50 4.69 -3.23
N ALA A 207 -13.78 3.74 -2.33
CA ALA A 207 -13.29 2.37 -2.44
C ALA A 207 -13.93 1.59 -3.61
N LYS A 208 -15.22 1.84 -3.90
CA LYS A 208 -15.98 1.32 -5.06
C LYS A 208 -15.32 1.72 -6.38
N HIS A 209 -14.87 2.97 -6.49
CA HIS A 209 -14.23 3.49 -7.71
C HIS A 209 -12.70 3.37 -7.70
N GLY A 210 -12.15 2.44 -6.91
CA GLY A 210 -10.73 2.06 -6.97
C GLY A 210 -9.77 2.92 -6.16
N PHE A 211 -10.24 3.98 -5.51
CA PHE A 211 -9.37 4.90 -4.76
C PHE A 211 -8.91 4.30 -3.41
N ASP A 212 -7.64 4.47 -3.09
CA ASP A 212 -7.03 4.18 -1.78
C ASP A 212 -7.05 5.39 -0.84
N ILE A 213 -8.10 6.20 -0.94
CA ILE A 213 -8.28 7.41 -0.14
C ILE A 213 -9.40 7.16 0.85
N ARG A 214 -9.13 7.43 2.13
CA ARG A 214 -10.14 7.43 3.18
C ARG A 214 -10.22 8.79 3.89
N VAL A 215 -11.40 9.09 4.38
CA VAL A 215 -11.76 10.25 5.19
C VAL A 215 -12.20 9.80 6.59
N ASP A 216 -11.96 10.63 7.60
CA ASP A 216 -12.37 10.39 9.00
C ASP A 216 -13.30 11.53 9.45
N HIS A 217 -14.32 11.21 10.25
CA HIS A 217 -15.33 12.15 10.71
C HIS A 217 -14.92 12.90 12.00
N ARG A 218 -13.91 12.37 12.71
CA ARG A 218 -13.38 12.91 13.98
C ARG A 218 -12.67 14.24 13.79
N SER A 219 -12.64 15.06 14.84
CA SER A 219 -11.88 16.32 14.82
C SER A 219 -10.38 16.05 14.82
N PHE A 220 -9.60 17.00 14.30
CA PHE A 220 -8.13 16.93 14.36
C PHE A 220 -7.64 16.87 15.82
N GLU A 221 -8.27 17.58 16.75
CA GLU A 221 -8.06 17.46 18.20
C GLU A 221 -8.21 16.01 18.72
N ALA A 222 -9.29 15.31 18.34
CA ALA A 222 -9.52 13.91 18.74
C ALA A 222 -8.56 12.91 18.06
N LEU A 223 -7.80 13.36 17.06
CA LEU A 223 -6.72 12.63 16.40
C LEU A 223 -5.33 13.05 16.91
N GLY A 224 -5.23 14.02 17.82
CA GLY A 224 -3.95 14.57 18.30
C GLY A 224 -3.21 15.45 17.27
N ILE A 225 -3.94 16.01 16.30
CA ILE A 225 -3.39 16.84 15.22
C ILE A 225 -3.75 18.31 15.50
N ASP A 226 -2.76 19.18 15.67
CA ASP A 226 -2.98 20.62 15.87
C ASP A 226 -3.19 21.37 14.53
N ALA A 227 -4.23 20.97 13.80
CA ALA A 227 -4.66 21.61 12.56
C ALA A 227 -6.06 22.24 12.73
N VAL A 228 -6.32 23.32 12.01
CA VAL A 228 -7.64 23.96 11.97
C VAL A 228 -8.54 23.20 11.00
N PRO A 229 -9.73 22.74 11.42
CA PRO A 229 -10.73 22.23 10.49
C PRO A 229 -11.11 23.33 9.50
N SER A 230 -10.98 23.07 8.20
CA SER A 230 -11.41 24.02 7.18
C SER A 230 -12.90 24.32 7.33
N LYS A 231 -13.26 25.60 7.38
CA LYS A 231 -14.67 26.01 7.32
C LYS A 231 -15.14 25.92 5.88
N HIS A 232 -16.33 25.38 5.67
CA HIS A 232 -16.86 25.18 4.33
C HIS A 232 -17.28 26.48 3.64
N ARG A 233 -16.93 26.57 2.36
CA ARG A 233 -17.15 27.70 1.46
C ARG A 233 -18.51 27.52 0.78
N GLY A 234 -19.53 28.23 1.28
CA GLY A 234 -20.89 28.21 0.73
C GLY A 234 -21.13 29.31 -0.31
N THR A 235 -22.03 29.08 -1.26
CA THR A 235 -22.24 29.89 -2.49
C THR A 235 -22.52 31.39 -2.35
N ALA A 236 -22.90 31.90 -1.17
CA ALA A 236 -22.92 33.35 -0.93
C ALA A 236 -21.50 33.95 -1.05
N SER A 237 -20.50 33.12 -0.82
CA SER A 237 -19.09 33.45 -0.86
C SER A 237 -18.57 33.67 -2.27
N ASP A 238 -18.87 32.72 -3.14
CA ASP A 238 -18.30 32.67 -4.49
C ASP A 238 -18.97 33.72 -5.40
N ASN A 239 -20.23 34.05 -5.08
CA ASN A 239 -20.97 35.14 -5.72
C ASN A 239 -20.55 36.56 -5.28
N MET A 240 -19.84 36.70 -4.15
CA MET A 240 -19.16 37.95 -3.82
C MET A 240 -17.84 38.03 -4.59
N ASP A 241 -17.02 36.97 -4.55
CA ASP A 241 -15.73 36.92 -5.26
C ASP A 241 -15.91 37.19 -6.78
N ALA A 242 -16.97 36.65 -7.39
CA ALA A 242 -17.34 36.87 -8.80
C ALA A 242 -17.83 38.31 -9.13
N ARG A 243 -18.16 39.12 -8.11
CA ARG A 243 -18.48 40.55 -8.24
C ARG A 243 -17.29 41.46 -7.89
N GLY A 244 -16.18 40.89 -7.42
CA GLY A 244 -15.02 41.63 -6.90
C GLY A 244 -15.09 41.97 -5.41
N ASP A 245 -16.12 41.52 -4.69
CA ASP A 245 -16.26 41.67 -3.25
C ASP A 245 -15.67 40.45 -2.53
N VAL A 246 -14.90 40.64 -1.45
CA VAL A 246 -14.28 39.52 -0.74
C VAL A 246 -15.25 38.93 0.29
N SER A 247 -15.54 37.63 0.20
CA SER A 247 -16.41 36.96 1.17
C SER A 247 -15.69 36.50 2.43
N GLU A 248 -16.29 36.80 3.58
CA GLU A 248 -15.85 36.29 4.89
C GLU A 248 -15.76 34.75 4.99
N LEU A 249 -16.49 33.97 4.20
CA LEU A 249 -16.46 32.50 4.28
C LEU A 249 -15.41 31.86 3.37
N ALA A 250 -15.15 32.41 2.19
CA ALA A 250 -13.99 32.05 1.37
C ALA A 250 -12.72 32.50 2.09
N GLU A 251 -12.72 33.70 2.67
CA GLU A 251 -11.68 34.14 3.58
C GLU A 251 -11.56 33.17 4.74
N LYS A 252 -12.60 32.82 5.51
CA LYS A 252 -12.43 31.85 6.63
C LYS A 252 -12.01 30.44 6.18
N ALA A 253 -12.35 30.00 4.98
CA ALA A 253 -11.93 28.72 4.41
C ALA A 253 -10.46 28.75 3.95
N LYS A 254 -10.09 29.76 3.17
CA LYS A 254 -8.72 30.05 2.75
C LYS A 254 -7.84 30.36 3.93
N LEU A 255 -8.28 31.17 4.89
CA LEU A 255 -7.61 31.44 6.17
C LEU A 255 -7.44 30.15 6.98
N ALA A 256 -8.39 29.22 7.01
CA ALA A 256 -8.18 27.94 7.70
C ALA A 256 -7.22 27.00 6.93
N ALA A 257 -7.32 26.94 5.60
CA ALA A 257 -6.39 26.18 4.76
C ALA A 257 -4.99 26.82 4.72
N ARG A 258 -4.91 28.14 4.90
CA ARG A 258 -3.70 28.96 5.02
C ARG A 258 -3.14 28.89 6.42
N GLU A 259 -3.96 28.82 7.46
CA GLU A 259 -3.55 28.57 8.83
C GLU A 259 -3.04 27.15 8.97
N ASN A 260 -3.64 26.17 8.29
CA ASN A 260 -3.05 24.83 8.13
C ASN A 260 -1.73 24.88 7.37
N TYR A 261 -1.63 25.62 6.26
CA TYR A 261 -0.32 25.83 5.61
C TYR A 261 0.70 26.47 6.56
N LEU A 262 0.33 27.50 7.32
CA LEU A 262 1.19 28.22 8.26
C LEU A 262 1.63 27.31 9.40
N ARG A 263 0.70 26.55 10.01
CA ARG A 263 0.98 25.53 11.03
C ARG A 263 1.85 24.40 10.49
N TYR A 264 1.62 23.95 9.26
CA TYR A 264 2.45 22.94 8.59
C TYR A 264 3.83 23.49 8.18
N ALA A 265 3.95 24.80 7.91
CA ALA A 265 5.22 25.46 7.59
C ALA A 265 6.03 25.81 8.84
N GLU A 266 5.36 26.09 9.96
CA GLU A 266 5.93 26.23 11.29
C GLU A 266 6.33 24.87 11.87
N ASP A 267 5.45 23.88 11.76
CA ASP A 267 5.65 22.48 12.17
C ASP A 267 5.28 21.47 11.05
N PRO A 268 6.27 21.08 10.22
CA PRO A 268 6.09 20.03 9.22
C PRO A 268 5.72 18.64 9.76
N THR A 269 5.83 18.38 11.07
CA THR A 269 5.47 17.07 11.66
C THR A 269 3.97 16.81 11.64
N LEU A 270 3.12 17.85 11.58
CA LEU A 270 1.66 17.69 11.59
C LEU A 270 1.17 16.90 10.37
N ILE A 271 1.74 17.14 9.19
CA ILE A 271 1.48 16.37 7.96
C ILE A 271 1.85 14.90 8.16
N LEU A 272 3.03 14.67 8.70
CA LEU A 272 3.60 13.34 8.90
C LEU A 272 2.82 12.53 9.94
N THR A 273 2.38 13.17 11.02
CA THR A 273 1.52 12.62 12.07
C THR A 273 0.15 12.23 11.52
N LYS A 274 -0.44 13.09 10.67
CA LYS A 274 -1.73 12.83 10.02
C LYS A 274 -1.67 11.62 9.09
N ILE A 275 -0.61 11.46 8.31
CA ILE A 275 -0.39 10.27 7.45
C ILE A 275 -0.15 9.02 8.32
N THR A 276 0.74 9.11 9.32
CA THR A 276 1.12 7.96 10.17
C THR A 276 0.09 7.56 11.22
N THR A 277 -1.04 8.27 11.30
CA THR A 277 -2.23 7.79 12.00
C THR A 277 -2.86 6.58 11.30
N GLN A 278 -2.80 6.53 9.96
CA GLN A 278 -3.43 5.48 9.13
C GLN A 278 -2.42 4.57 8.42
N LYS A 279 -1.23 5.07 8.03
CA LYS A 279 -0.22 4.31 7.29
C LYS A 279 1.13 4.34 7.99
N ALA A 280 1.61 3.20 8.51
CA ALA A 280 2.94 3.12 9.13
C ALA A 280 4.07 3.29 8.10
N VAL A 281 3.80 2.93 6.84
CA VAL A 281 4.67 3.16 5.68
C VAL A 281 3.85 3.85 4.59
N PHE A 282 4.40 4.92 4.01
CA PHE A 282 3.72 5.79 3.03
C PHE A 282 4.71 6.29 1.96
N THR A 283 4.23 6.89 0.87
CA THR A 283 5.09 7.37 -0.22
C THR A 283 5.13 8.90 -0.33
N ARG A 284 6.01 9.42 -1.20
CA ARG A 284 6.04 10.86 -1.52
C ARG A 284 4.72 11.38 -2.06
N HIS A 285 3.95 10.53 -2.74
CA HIS A 285 2.65 10.90 -3.25
C HIS A 285 1.66 11.13 -2.09
N ASP A 286 1.69 10.33 -1.02
CA ASP A 286 0.85 10.59 0.17
C ASP A 286 1.20 11.93 0.85
N ILE A 287 2.49 12.31 0.90
CA ILE A 287 2.94 13.63 1.42
C ILE A 287 2.43 14.77 0.53
N ALA A 288 2.63 14.66 -0.78
CA ALA A 288 2.19 15.67 -1.75
C ALA A 288 0.67 15.87 -1.67
N ARG A 289 -0.07 14.76 -1.57
CA ARG A 289 -1.53 14.72 -1.42
C ARG A 289 -2.02 15.48 -0.19
N GLU A 290 -1.32 15.37 0.95
CA GLU A 290 -1.73 16.08 2.17
C GLU A 290 -1.36 17.57 2.13
N ILE A 291 -0.21 17.97 1.57
CA ILE A 291 0.13 19.40 1.39
C ILE A 291 -0.83 20.08 0.42
N HIS A 292 -1.24 19.38 -0.65
CA HIS A 292 -2.17 19.90 -1.65
C HIS A 292 -3.59 20.18 -1.10
N ARG A 293 -3.89 19.77 0.15
CA ARG A 293 -5.11 20.14 0.87
C ARG A 293 -5.02 21.52 1.57
N THR A 294 -3.95 22.27 1.38
CA THR A 294 -3.72 23.60 1.99
C THR A 294 -3.63 24.74 0.97
N GLU A 295 -3.90 25.98 1.39
CA GLU A 295 -3.86 27.16 0.52
C GLU A 295 -2.42 27.70 0.43
N CYS A 296 -1.70 27.24 -0.59
CA CYS A 296 -0.31 27.60 -0.85
C CYS A 296 -0.02 27.83 -2.34
N SER A 297 0.79 28.84 -2.66
CA SER A 297 1.32 29.05 -4.02
C SER A 297 2.28 27.92 -4.44
N THR A 298 2.59 27.78 -5.74
CA THR A 298 3.52 26.74 -6.23
C THR A 298 4.90 26.79 -5.53
N ALA A 299 5.40 27.99 -5.22
CA ALA A 299 6.66 28.17 -4.50
C ALA A 299 6.55 27.75 -3.03
N GLU A 300 5.41 28.02 -2.40
CA GLU A 300 5.11 27.61 -1.02
C GLU A 300 4.84 26.11 -0.91
N PHE A 301 4.16 25.50 -1.88
CA PHE A 301 4.02 24.05 -1.99
C PHE A 301 5.39 23.39 -2.11
N GLN A 302 6.24 23.87 -3.03
CA GLN A 302 7.61 23.35 -3.20
C GLN A 302 8.45 23.56 -1.95
N SER A 303 8.30 24.71 -1.28
CA SER A 303 8.94 25.00 0.00
C SER A 303 8.49 24.03 1.09
N LEU A 304 7.19 23.88 1.34
CA LEU A 304 6.67 23.00 2.39
C LEU A 304 6.96 21.52 2.09
N PHE A 305 6.83 21.09 0.83
CA PHE A 305 7.20 19.73 0.41
C PHE A 305 8.72 19.48 0.59
N TYR A 306 9.56 20.49 0.36
CA TYR A 306 10.99 20.45 0.68
C TYR A 306 11.23 20.39 2.19
N HIS A 307 10.54 21.21 3.00
CA HIS A 307 10.71 21.25 4.45
C HIS A 307 10.27 19.94 5.11
N VAL A 308 9.13 19.36 4.71
CA VAL A 308 8.71 18.01 5.11
C VAL A 308 9.72 16.97 4.63
N GLY A 309 10.18 17.07 3.38
CA GLY A 309 11.21 16.21 2.79
C GLY A 309 12.58 16.26 3.49
N ALA A 310 12.86 17.33 4.23
CA ALA A 310 14.08 17.57 5.00
C ALA A 310 13.87 17.47 6.53
N HIS A 311 12.64 17.21 6.98
CA HIS A 311 12.28 17.19 8.40
C HIS A 311 12.85 15.95 9.10
N GLU A 312 13.30 16.07 10.35
CA GLU A 312 13.89 14.92 11.08
C GLU A 312 12.92 13.82 11.46
N GLU A 313 11.64 14.15 11.38
CA GLU A 313 10.57 13.19 11.59
C GLU A 313 10.32 12.33 10.35
N LEU A 314 10.74 12.71 9.13
CA LEU A 314 10.56 11.90 7.93
C LEU A 314 11.77 10.99 7.68
N VAL A 315 11.55 9.67 7.73
CA VAL A 315 12.62 8.67 7.52
C VAL A 315 12.31 7.76 6.34
N ALA A 316 13.31 7.43 5.52
CA ALA A 316 13.17 6.47 4.43
C ALA A 316 13.33 5.04 4.97
N VAL A 317 12.33 4.19 4.72
CA VAL A 317 12.29 2.77 5.13
C VAL A 317 12.68 1.83 3.97
N ALA A 318 12.49 2.25 2.71
CA ALA A 318 13.04 1.54 1.56
C ALA A 318 13.43 2.50 0.44
N ALA A 319 14.58 2.24 -0.18
CA ALA A 319 14.99 2.89 -1.41
C ALA A 319 14.13 2.38 -2.60
N PRO A 320 13.86 3.21 -3.62
CA PRO A 320 13.17 2.77 -4.82
C PRO A 320 14.03 1.76 -5.57
N ALA A 321 13.44 0.63 -5.99
CA ALA A 321 14.09 -0.30 -6.89
C ALA A 321 14.07 0.27 -8.31
N PHE A 322 15.14 0.05 -9.07
CA PHE A 322 15.25 0.48 -10.47
C PHE A 322 15.40 -0.74 -11.37
N ASP A 323 14.78 -0.71 -12.55
CA ASP A 323 15.10 -1.67 -13.60
C ASP A 323 16.55 -1.40 -14.05
N PRO A 324 17.47 -2.37 -13.92
CA PRO A 324 18.88 -2.14 -14.23
C PRO A 324 19.18 -2.08 -15.75
N PHE A 325 18.15 -2.27 -16.59
CA PHE A 325 18.25 -2.22 -18.06
C PHE A 325 17.59 -0.98 -18.66
N THR A 326 16.47 -0.49 -18.12
CA THR A 326 15.83 0.77 -18.57
C THR A 326 16.21 1.99 -17.73
N GLY A 327 16.55 1.79 -16.45
CA GLY A 327 16.79 2.86 -15.48
C GLY A 327 15.51 3.43 -14.84
N ASP A 328 14.33 2.90 -15.20
CA ASP A 328 13.05 3.32 -14.63
C ASP A 328 12.88 2.80 -13.20
N ALA A 329 12.17 3.56 -12.36
CA ALA A 329 11.79 3.09 -11.04
C ALA A 329 10.75 1.95 -11.18
N THR A 330 11.09 0.77 -10.65
CA THR A 330 10.19 -0.40 -10.56
C THR A 330 9.40 -0.43 -9.25
N SER A 331 9.79 0.38 -8.26
CA SER A 331 9.00 0.68 -7.07
C SER A 331 9.26 2.11 -6.58
N GLU A 332 8.29 2.70 -5.89
CA GLU A 332 8.49 4.00 -5.24
C GLU A 332 9.42 3.90 -4.01
N ALA A 333 9.94 5.05 -3.58
CA ALA A 333 10.62 5.17 -2.30
C ALA A 333 9.59 5.14 -1.16
N LEU A 334 9.84 4.34 -0.13
CA LEU A 334 8.96 4.18 1.02
C LEU A 334 9.48 4.97 2.21
N PHE A 335 8.57 5.64 2.91
CA PHE A 335 8.84 6.51 4.05
C PHE A 335 7.98 6.13 5.26
N SER A 336 8.44 6.54 6.43
CA SER A 336 7.72 6.45 7.70
C SER A 336 8.06 7.67 8.56
N THR A 337 7.50 7.76 9.76
CA THR A 337 7.97 8.73 10.75
C THR A 337 9.01 8.14 11.67
N ARG A 338 9.93 8.98 12.17
CA ARG A 338 10.89 8.58 13.20
C ARG A 338 10.17 8.06 14.45
N THR A 339 9.09 8.70 14.88
CA THR A 339 8.24 8.26 15.99
C THR A 339 7.62 6.89 15.72
N MET A 340 7.13 6.62 14.49
CA MET A 340 6.59 5.31 14.12
C MET A 340 7.68 4.23 14.10
N VAL A 341 8.84 4.52 13.51
CA VAL A 341 10.02 3.64 13.51
C VAL A 341 10.50 3.34 14.94
N GLU A 342 10.61 4.34 15.81
CA GLU A 342 10.99 4.14 17.21
C GLU A 342 9.94 3.36 18.00
N LEU A 343 8.65 3.57 17.74
CA LEU A 343 7.54 2.83 18.35
C LEU A 343 7.55 1.36 17.92
N GLU A 344 7.68 1.07 16.63
CA GLU A 344 7.75 -0.30 16.13
C GLU A 344 9.06 -0.99 16.52
N HIS A 345 10.16 -0.24 16.64
CA HIS A 345 11.40 -0.76 17.21
C HIS A 345 11.26 -1.12 18.69
N ARG A 346 10.62 -0.28 19.52
CA ARG A 346 10.32 -0.60 20.93
C ARG A 346 9.38 -1.81 21.05
N MET A 347 8.34 -1.89 20.21
CA MET A 347 7.48 -3.06 20.12
C MET A 347 8.30 -4.33 19.85
N VAL A 348 9.16 -4.32 18.81
CA VAL A 348 10.03 -5.46 18.47
C VAL A 348 11.00 -5.80 19.63
N GLN A 349 11.59 -4.80 20.30
CA GLN A 349 12.44 -5.02 21.48
C GLN A 349 11.68 -5.67 22.65
N ASN A 350 10.43 -5.28 22.89
CA ASN A 350 9.60 -5.88 23.94
C ASN A 350 9.25 -7.34 23.61
N VAL A 351 8.93 -7.62 22.35
CA VAL A 351 8.67 -8.98 21.87
C VAL A 351 9.93 -9.87 21.94
N ASP A 352 11.09 -9.35 21.55
CA ASP A 352 12.39 -10.04 21.68
C ASP A 352 12.75 -10.27 23.16
N GLY A 353 12.48 -9.29 24.04
CA GLY A 353 12.64 -9.43 25.49
C GLY A 353 11.75 -10.50 26.11
N LEU A 354 10.49 -10.61 25.68
CA LEU A 354 9.59 -11.71 26.05
C LEU A 354 10.08 -13.05 25.48
N ALA A 355 10.47 -13.11 24.21
CA ALA A 355 10.92 -14.34 23.56
C ALA A 355 12.19 -14.93 24.21
N ARG A 356 13.18 -14.08 24.52
CA ARG A 356 14.44 -14.48 25.16
C ARG A 356 14.33 -14.81 26.64
N ARG A 357 13.24 -14.39 27.32
CA ARG A 357 12.99 -14.75 28.72
C ARG A 357 12.63 -16.23 28.78
N MET A 358 13.66 -17.08 28.90
CA MET A 358 13.48 -18.51 29.06
C MET A 358 12.74 -18.80 30.38
N ALA A 359 11.67 -19.55 30.26
CA ALA A 359 10.90 -20.08 31.38
C ALA A 359 10.86 -21.60 31.26
N ALA A 360 10.66 -22.31 32.37
CA ALA A 360 10.58 -23.77 32.32
C ALA A 360 9.46 -24.21 31.35
N PRO A 361 9.74 -25.13 30.40
CA PRO A 361 8.69 -25.70 29.57
C PRO A 361 7.76 -26.54 30.43
N ILE A 362 6.52 -26.70 30.01
CA ILE A 362 5.63 -27.67 30.66
C ILE A 362 6.10 -29.07 30.29
N ALA A 363 6.31 -29.94 31.29
CA ALA A 363 6.84 -31.28 31.07
C ALA A 363 5.84 -32.15 30.29
N ASP A 364 6.34 -33.10 29.50
CA ASP A 364 5.49 -34.01 28.69
C ASP A 364 4.42 -34.72 29.52
N ALA A 365 4.72 -35.12 30.77
CA ALA A 365 3.76 -35.77 31.66
C ALA A 365 2.60 -34.83 32.11
N ASP A 366 2.87 -33.53 32.24
CA ASP A 366 1.87 -32.52 32.54
C ASP A 366 1.04 -32.18 31.28
N LEU A 367 1.66 -32.17 30.10
CA LEU A 367 0.96 -32.04 28.82
C LEU A 367 0.03 -33.23 28.56
N ASP A 368 0.50 -34.47 28.77
CA ASP A 368 -0.31 -35.69 28.67
C ASP A 368 -1.48 -35.69 29.68
N THR A 369 -1.30 -35.06 30.83
CA THR A 369 -2.37 -34.87 31.83
C THR A 369 -3.38 -33.82 31.34
N ALA A 370 -2.90 -32.69 30.80
CA ALA A 370 -3.75 -31.65 30.22
C ALA A 370 -4.54 -32.15 29.00
N TYR A 371 -3.93 -32.98 28.14
CA TYR A 371 -4.61 -33.65 27.03
C TYR A 371 -5.73 -34.55 27.55
N LYS A 372 -5.47 -35.46 28.50
CA LYS A 372 -6.52 -36.32 29.07
C LYS A 372 -7.65 -35.54 29.72
N VAL A 373 -7.35 -34.45 30.43
CA VAL A 373 -8.38 -33.57 31.03
C VAL A 373 -9.22 -32.88 29.95
N PHE A 374 -8.59 -32.40 28.88
CA PHE A 374 -9.28 -31.83 27.72
C PHE A 374 -10.17 -32.88 27.03
N GLU A 375 -9.61 -34.05 26.69
CA GLU A 375 -10.25 -35.12 25.94
C GLU A 375 -11.44 -35.71 26.72
N MET A 376 -11.30 -35.90 28.05
CA MET A 376 -12.42 -36.29 28.93
C MET A 376 -13.52 -35.22 29.01
N LYS A 377 -13.16 -33.93 29.01
CA LYS A 377 -14.14 -32.83 29.10
C LYS A 377 -14.89 -32.60 27.78
N ARG A 378 -14.21 -32.75 26.63
CA ARG A 378 -14.74 -32.46 25.30
C ARG A 378 -15.28 -33.68 24.55
N GLY A 379 -14.87 -34.88 24.92
CA GLY A 379 -15.34 -36.13 24.31
C GLY A 379 -14.70 -36.45 22.95
N PHE A 380 -13.60 -35.79 22.58
CA PHE A 380 -12.83 -36.07 21.36
C PHE A 380 -11.33 -35.81 21.56
N ASP A 381 -10.51 -36.49 20.76
CA ASP A 381 -9.05 -36.42 20.81
C ASP A 381 -8.49 -35.18 20.10
N LEU A 382 -7.41 -34.60 20.63
CA LEU A 382 -6.66 -33.55 19.93
C LEU A 382 -5.91 -34.13 18.73
N THR A 383 -5.94 -33.43 17.59
CA THR A 383 -5.14 -33.83 16.42
C THR A 383 -3.64 -33.67 16.68
N ASP A 384 -2.79 -34.40 15.95
CA ASP A 384 -1.34 -34.28 16.10
C ASP A 384 -0.83 -32.86 15.83
N GLN A 385 -1.46 -32.12 14.91
CA GLN A 385 -1.15 -30.72 14.65
C GLN A 385 -1.59 -29.81 15.82
N GLN A 386 -2.73 -30.07 16.45
CA GLN A 386 -3.16 -29.35 17.66
C GLN A 386 -2.23 -29.65 18.85
N ARG A 387 -1.80 -30.91 19.03
CA ARG A 387 -0.81 -31.30 20.05
C ARG A 387 0.55 -30.63 19.80
N MET A 388 0.99 -30.53 18.53
CA MET A 388 2.17 -29.75 18.12
C MET A 388 2.03 -28.26 18.45
N VAL A 389 0.86 -27.65 18.20
CA VAL A 389 0.57 -26.27 18.60
C VAL A 389 0.66 -26.11 20.12
N VAL A 390 0.04 -26.98 20.92
CA VAL A 390 0.14 -26.90 22.39
C VAL A 390 1.61 -26.97 22.83
N ARG A 391 2.38 -27.95 22.33
CA ARG A 391 3.82 -28.08 22.63
C ARG A 391 4.63 -26.83 22.29
N HIS A 392 4.30 -26.14 21.20
CA HIS A 392 4.91 -24.86 20.83
C HIS A 392 4.52 -23.73 21.80
N LEU A 393 3.24 -23.59 22.12
CA LEU A 393 2.71 -22.55 23.01
C LEU A 393 3.13 -22.73 24.47
N THR A 394 3.39 -23.97 24.92
CA THR A 394 3.86 -24.31 26.27
C THR A 394 5.38 -24.47 26.36
N GLY A 395 6.11 -23.99 25.35
CA GLY A 395 7.56 -24.13 25.23
C GLY A 395 8.38 -23.31 26.23
N GLU A 396 9.68 -23.25 25.98
CA GLU A 396 10.66 -22.57 26.85
C GLU A 396 10.63 -21.04 26.71
N THR A 397 10.03 -20.49 25.66
CA THR A 397 10.00 -19.05 25.39
C THR A 397 8.91 -18.34 26.19
N GLY A 398 9.17 -17.09 26.59
CA GLY A 398 8.17 -16.21 27.20
C GLY A 398 7.19 -15.59 26.18
N ALA A 399 7.45 -15.73 24.88
CA ALA A 399 6.53 -15.38 23.80
C ALA A 399 6.36 -16.52 22.80
N ALA A 400 5.13 -16.72 22.30
CA ALA A 400 4.81 -17.66 21.23
C ALA A 400 3.66 -17.16 20.36
N ALA A 401 3.57 -17.62 19.10
CA ALA A 401 2.53 -17.22 18.17
C ALA A 401 1.87 -18.42 17.48
N LEU A 402 0.54 -18.35 17.33
CA LEU A 402 -0.25 -19.27 16.53
C LEU A 402 -0.87 -18.52 15.35
N VAL A 403 -0.41 -18.84 14.15
CA VAL A 403 -1.13 -18.51 12.92
C VAL A 403 -2.04 -19.68 12.60
N GLY A 404 -3.33 -19.43 12.38
CA GLY A 404 -4.25 -20.50 11.98
C GLY A 404 -5.36 -19.96 11.11
N TYR A 405 -5.59 -20.66 9.99
CA TYR A 405 -6.60 -20.27 9.01
C TYR A 405 -7.99 -20.29 9.63
N ALA A 406 -8.92 -19.59 8.98
CA ALA A 406 -10.31 -19.55 9.41
C ALA A 406 -10.87 -20.98 9.55
N GLY A 407 -11.24 -21.36 10.79
CA GLY A 407 -11.81 -22.67 11.06
C GLY A 407 -10.82 -23.83 11.28
N ALA A 408 -9.53 -23.56 11.50
CA ALA A 408 -8.53 -24.62 11.73
C ALA A 408 -8.49 -25.18 13.18
N GLY A 409 -9.30 -24.66 14.11
CA GLY A 409 -9.39 -25.16 15.49
C GLY A 409 -8.43 -24.51 16.50
N LYS A 410 -8.14 -23.20 16.34
CA LYS A 410 -7.28 -22.43 17.25
C LYS A 410 -7.74 -22.48 18.71
N SER A 411 -9.04 -22.29 18.95
CA SER A 411 -9.65 -22.29 20.29
C SER A 411 -9.45 -23.63 21.03
N THR A 412 -9.53 -24.75 20.29
CA THR A 412 -9.29 -26.12 20.79
C THR A 412 -7.88 -26.28 21.35
N ALA A 413 -6.87 -25.89 20.57
CA ALA A 413 -5.47 -25.93 21.03
C ALA A 413 -5.20 -24.93 22.16
N THR A 414 -5.90 -23.79 22.15
CA THR A 414 -5.80 -22.76 23.19
C THR A 414 -6.39 -23.22 24.52
N GLU A 415 -7.51 -23.97 24.55
CA GLU A 415 -8.05 -24.56 25.77
C GLU A 415 -7.08 -25.58 26.39
N ALA A 416 -6.52 -26.49 25.59
CA ALA A 416 -5.53 -27.46 26.06
C ALA A 416 -4.27 -26.76 26.60
N THR A 417 -3.84 -25.68 25.95
CA THR A 417 -2.74 -24.82 26.42
C THR A 417 -3.05 -24.15 27.76
N ARG A 418 -4.28 -23.62 27.94
CA ARG A 418 -4.77 -23.06 29.21
C ARG A 418 -4.71 -24.08 30.34
N ILE A 419 -5.26 -25.28 30.12
CA ILE A 419 -5.27 -26.38 31.10
C ILE A 419 -3.84 -26.73 31.55
N ALA A 420 -2.90 -26.83 30.61
CA ALA A 420 -1.50 -27.11 30.91
C ALA A 420 -0.86 -26.03 31.81
N PHE A 421 -1.05 -24.74 31.47
CA PHE A 421 -0.50 -23.63 32.26
C PHE A 421 -1.12 -23.52 33.66
N GLU A 422 -2.44 -23.68 33.79
CA GLU A 422 -3.14 -23.64 35.08
C GLU A 422 -2.71 -24.79 36.00
N HIS A 423 -2.45 -25.99 35.47
CA HIS A 423 -1.90 -27.12 36.23
C HIS A 423 -0.53 -26.79 36.86
N GLN A 424 0.25 -25.90 36.23
CA GLN A 424 1.54 -25.39 36.72
C GLN A 424 1.41 -24.11 37.58
N GLY A 425 0.19 -23.74 37.98
CA GLY A 425 -0.10 -22.58 38.82
C GLY A 425 0.12 -21.23 38.13
N TYR A 426 0.03 -21.18 36.80
CA TYR A 426 -0.05 -19.91 36.07
C TYR A 426 -1.49 -19.41 36.00
N THR A 427 -1.67 -18.08 36.03
CA THR A 427 -2.95 -17.43 35.77
C THR A 427 -3.03 -17.07 34.29
N VAL A 428 -3.94 -17.73 33.55
CA VAL A 428 -4.13 -17.48 32.11
C VAL A 428 -5.27 -16.47 31.91
N VAL A 429 -4.99 -15.37 31.22
CA VAL A 429 -5.95 -14.29 30.94
C VAL A 429 -5.92 -13.91 29.46
N GLY A 430 -7.05 -13.44 28.94
CA GLY A 430 -7.25 -13.20 27.51
C GLY A 430 -7.50 -11.74 27.13
N GLY A 431 -7.09 -11.36 25.93
CA GLY A 431 -7.23 -10.00 25.39
C GLY A 431 -7.58 -9.99 23.90
N ALA A 432 -8.62 -9.25 23.50
CA ALA A 432 -8.93 -9.06 22.08
C ALA A 432 -9.33 -7.61 21.76
N LEU A 433 -9.29 -7.21 20.48
CA LEU A 433 -9.69 -5.85 20.09
C LEU A 433 -11.20 -5.63 20.28
N ALA A 434 -12.01 -6.63 19.91
CA ALA A 434 -13.47 -6.60 19.97
C ALA A 434 -14.04 -7.28 21.24
N GLY A 435 -15.26 -6.87 21.63
CA GLY A 435 -16.02 -7.52 22.71
C GLY A 435 -16.29 -8.99 22.40
N ILE A 436 -16.95 -9.25 21.26
CA ILE A 436 -17.26 -10.62 20.77
C ILE A 436 -16.03 -11.52 20.78
N ALA A 437 -14.88 -11.07 20.25
CA ALA A 437 -13.66 -11.90 20.25
C ALA A 437 -13.16 -12.23 21.68
N SER A 438 -13.32 -11.30 22.63
CA SER A 438 -13.04 -11.57 24.04
C SER A 438 -14.03 -12.57 24.65
N ASP A 439 -15.30 -12.53 24.22
CA ASP A 439 -16.34 -13.45 24.68
C ASP A 439 -16.17 -14.85 24.09
N ASN A 440 -15.79 -14.97 22.82
CA ASN A 440 -15.48 -16.23 22.14
C ASN A 440 -14.25 -16.89 22.79
N LEU A 441 -13.20 -16.13 23.11
CA LEU A 441 -12.04 -16.66 23.85
C LEU A 441 -12.42 -17.16 25.25
N ARG A 442 -13.42 -16.53 25.90
CA ARG A 442 -13.96 -16.97 27.20
C ARG A 442 -14.85 -18.21 27.08
N SER A 443 -15.75 -18.27 26.11
CA SER A 443 -16.71 -19.38 25.94
C SER A 443 -16.10 -20.62 25.27
N GLU A 444 -15.27 -20.43 24.25
CA GLU A 444 -14.65 -21.53 23.51
C GLU A 444 -13.39 -22.08 24.20
N ALA A 445 -12.49 -21.22 24.68
CA ALA A 445 -11.22 -21.67 25.29
C ALA A 445 -11.22 -21.71 26.83
N GLY A 446 -12.25 -21.14 27.48
CA GLY A 446 -12.35 -21.06 28.94
C GLY A 446 -11.41 -20.04 29.58
N ILE A 447 -10.90 -19.06 28.82
CA ILE A 447 -9.95 -18.06 29.32
C ILE A 447 -10.70 -16.80 29.77
N GLU A 448 -10.46 -16.33 31.01
CA GLU A 448 -10.98 -15.06 31.49
C GLU A 448 -10.45 -13.88 30.67
N SER A 449 -11.33 -13.25 29.89
CA SER A 449 -10.97 -12.41 28.75
C SER A 449 -11.66 -11.05 28.74
N ARG A 450 -10.97 -10.02 28.24
CA ARG A 450 -11.46 -8.62 28.15
C ARG A 450 -10.93 -7.92 26.90
N THR A 451 -11.53 -6.79 26.53
CA THR A 451 -10.99 -5.96 25.45
C THR A 451 -9.63 -5.37 25.82
N LEU A 452 -8.71 -5.21 24.86
CA LEU A 452 -7.37 -4.64 25.10
C LEU A 452 -7.44 -3.26 25.76
N ALA A 453 -8.34 -2.39 25.31
CA ALA A 453 -8.57 -1.08 25.93
C ALA A 453 -9.05 -1.18 27.39
N SER A 454 -9.78 -2.25 27.76
CA SER A 454 -10.13 -2.50 29.16
C SER A 454 -8.97 -3.04 30.00
N TRP A 455 -7.96 -3.68 29.39
CA TRP A 455 -6.73 -4.06 30.09
C TRP A 455 -5.84 -2.83 30.34
N GLU A 456 -5.58 -2.04 29.30
CA GLU A 456 -4.79 -0.80 29.39
C GLU A 456 -5.37 0.16 30.45
N TYR A 457 -6.69 0.31 30.52
CA TYR A 457 -7.37 1.12 31.54
C TYR A 457 -7.20 0.61 32.97
N GLN A 458 -7.14 -0.71 33.18
CA GLN A 458 -6.95 -1.30 34.51
C GLN A 458 -5.48 -1.15 34.94
N TRP A 459 -4.55 -1.49 34.06
CA TRP A 459 -3.11 -1.35 34.32
C TRP A 459 -2.70 0.11 34.58
N ALA A 460 -3.29 1.07 33.87
CA ALA A 460 -3.10 2.50 34.13
C ALA A 460 -3.58 2.98 35.51
N LYS A 461 -4.46 2.22 36.18
CA LYS A 461 -4.87 2.45 37.58
C LYS A 461 -4.03 1.70 38.61
N GLY A 462 -3.15 0.79 38.16
CA GLY A 462 -2.49 -0.20 39.03
C GLY A 462 -3.37 -1.41 39.38
N ASP A 463 -4.56 -1.52 38.79
CA ASP A 463 -5.47 -2.66 38.97
C ASP A 463 -5.09 -3.81 38.02
N LEU A 464 -5.16 -5.05 38.49
CA LEU A 464 -4.98 -6.28 37.68
C LEU A 464 -3.69 -6.31 36.86
N LEU A 465 -2.61 -5.74 37.41
CA LEU A 465 -1.28 -5.79 36.79
C LEU A 465 -0.82 -7.24 36.61
N PRO A 466 -0.17 -7.57 35.48
CA PRO A 466 0.39 -8.89 35.25
C PRO A 466 1.58 -9.16 36.17
N THR A 467 1.91 -10.44 36.33
CA THR A 467 3.04 -10.97 37.13
C THR A 467 3.84 -11.97 36.32
N GLU A 468 4.96 -12.46 36.84
CA GLU A 468 5.75 -13.56 36.25
C GLU A 468 4.99 -14.90 36.17
N LYS A 469 3.85 -15.00 36.89
CA LYS A 469 2.89 -16.12 36.83
C LYS A 469 1.68 -15.84 35.94
N THR A 470 1.65 -14.73 35.20
CA THR A 470 0.60 -14.43 34.23
C THR A 470 0.97 -14.95 32.84
N VAL A 471 0.01 -15.58 32.16
CA VAL A 471 0.07 -15.89 30.72
C VAL A 471 -1.03 -15.09 30.03
N PHE A 472 -0.65 -14.13 29.20
CA PHE A 472 -1.59 -13.28 28.46
C PHE A 472 -1.80 -13.83 27.05
N VAL A 473 -3.03 -14.23 26.72
CA VAL A 473 -3.41 -14.75 25.40
C VAL A 473 -4.13 -13.66 24.62
N MET A 474 -3.49 -13.14 23.57
CA MET A 474 -4.09 -12.15 22.67
C MET A 474 -4.74 -12.88 21.48
N ASP A 475 -6.03 -12.63 21.22
CA ASP A 475 -6.75 -13.20 20.07
C ASP A 475 -7.19 -12.13 19.05
N GLU A 476 -7.41 -12.57 17.81
CA GLU A 476 -7.62 -11.75 16.60
C GLU A 476 -6.57 -10.64 16.44
N ALA A 477 -5.32 -10.96 16.78
CA ALA A 477 -4.21 -10.01 16.84
C ALA A 477 -3.89 -9.35 15.49
N GLY A 478 -4.34 -9.93 14.36
CA GLY A 478 -4.23 -9.34 13.02
C GLY A 478 -4.86 -7.95 12.90
N MET A 479 -5.83 -7.60 13.75
CA MET A 479 -6.45 -6.27 13.79
C MET A 479 -5.76 -5.27 14.73
N VAL A 480 -4.75 -5.68 15.50
CA VAL A 480 -4.12 -4.84 16.54
C VAL A 480 -3.07 -3.92 15.91
N SER A 481 -3.16 -2.62 16.19
CA SER A 481 -2.21 -1.62 15.67
C SER A 481 -0.87 -1.69 16.39
N SER A 482 0.20 -1.23 15.74
CA SER A 482 1.55 -1.25 16.32
C SER A 482 1.63 -0.48 17.64
N ARG A 483 0.83 0.59 17.81
CA ARG A 483 0.76 1.38 19.05
C ARG A 483 0.15 0.59 20.21
N GLN A 484 -0.93 -0.14 19.98
CA GLN A 484 -1.56 -0.94 21.03
C GLN A 484 -0.73 -2.19 21.34
N MET A 485 -0.11 -2.82 20.34
CA MET A 485 0.83 -3.92 20.56
C MET A 485 2.05 -3.48 21.37
N GLU A 486 2.64 -2.31 21.11
CA GLU A 486 3.75 -1.77 21.92
C GLU A 486 3.34 -1.59 23.39
N SER A 487 2.18 -0.99 23.64
CA SER A 487 1.63 -0.76 24.97
C SER A 487 1.47 -2.07 25.76
N ILE A 488 0.83 -3.09 25.16
CA ILE A 488 0.60 -4.40 25.79
C ILE A 488 1.92 -5.16 26.00
N THR A 489 2.76 -5.28 24.96
CA THR A 489 4.04 -6.03 25.03
C THR A 489 4.99 -5.42 26.04
N ARG A 490 5.04 -4.09 26.17
CA ARG A 490 5.84 -3.38 27.16
C ARG A 490 5.45 -3.77 28.59
N THR A 491 4.18 -3.64 28.95
CA THR A 491 3.71 -3.97 30.31
C THR A 491 3.90 -5.45 30.66
N LEU A 492 3.70 -6.37 29.70
CA LEU A 492 3.96 -7.80 29.93
C LEU A 492 5.46 -8.10 30.10
N ASN A 493 6.33 -7.45 29.31
CA ASN A 493 7.79 -7.62 29.39
C ASN A 493 8.37 -7.07 30.71
N GLU A 494 7.88 -5.89 31.15
CA GLU A 494 8.20 -5.27 32.44
C GLU A 494 7.80 -6.18 33.61
N ALA A 495 6.61 -6.78 33.57
CA ALA A 495 6.12 -7.70 34.59
C ALA A 495 6.77 -9.11 34.57
N GLY A 496 7.47 -9.47 33.50
CA GLY A 496 8.03 -10.81 33.30
C GLY A 496 6.99 -11.90 33.01
N ALA A 497 5.79 -11.50 32.58
CA ALA A 497 4.71 -12.39 32.16
C ALA A 497 5.05 -13.14 30.86
N ARG A 498 4.29 -14.19 30.53
CA ARG A 498 4.31 -14.80 29.19
C ARG A 498 3.23 -14.18 28.29
N MET A 499 3.48 -14.17 26.98
CA MET A 499 2.54 -13.70 25.96
C MET A 499 2.34 -14.75 24.85
N ILE A 500 1.09 -15.09 24.58
CA ILE A 500 0.69 -15.93 23.45
C ILE A 500 -0.15 -15.07 22.52
N VAL A 501 0.14 -15.11 21.21
CA VAL A 501 -0.58 -14.31 20.21
C VAL A 501 -1.20 -15.20 19.16
N LEU A 502 -2.52 -15.14 19.06
CA LEU A 502 -3.35 -15.89 18.13
C LEU A 502 -3.86 -14.95 17.04
N GLY A 503 -3.84 -15.41 15.78
CA GLY A 503 -4.36 -14.59 14.70
C GLY A 503 -4.30 -15.25 13.33
N ASP A 504 -4.56 -14.42 12.33
CA ASP A 504 -4.43 -14.75 10.91
C ASP A 504 -4.01 -13.46 10.19
N ALA A 505 -2.83 -13.47 9.58
CA ALA A 505 -2.27 -12.28 8.94
C ALA A 505 -2.99 -11.88 7.65
N ARG A 506 -3.83 -12.76 7.09
CA ARG A 506 -4.59 -12.54 5.85
C ARG A 506 -6.03 -12.08 6.08
N GLN A 507 -6.54 -12.11 7.31
CA GLN A 507 -7.87 -11.57 7.66
C GLN A 507 -7.81 -10.02 7.79
N LEU A 508 -8.87 -9.41 8.32
CA LEU A 508 -9.02 -7.95 8.35
C LEU A 508 -7.85 -7.26 9.06
N GLN A 509 -7.39 -6.17 8.45
CA GLN A 509 -6.25 -5.39 8.90
C GLN A 509 -6.63 -4.40 10.00
N PRO A 510 -5.66 -3.85 10.75
CA PRO A 510 -5.92 -2.78 11.70
C PRO A 510 -6.49 -1.54 10.98
N ILE A 511 -7.29 -0.73 11.70
CA ILE A 511 -7.79 0.56 11.18
C ILE A 511 -6.72 1.66 11.33
N GLN A 512 -5.95 1.59 12.40
CA GLN A 512 -4.79 2.46 12.63
C GLN A 512 -3.54 1.89 11.97
N ALA A 513 -2.50 2.71 11.84
CA ALA A 513 -1.23 2.31 11.25
C ALA A 513 -0.55 1.09 11.90
N GLY A 514 -0.05 0.20 11.04
CA GLY A 514 0.93 -0.84 11.36
C GLY A 514 0.41 -2.26 11.19
N ALA A 515 1.33 -3.21 11.06
CA ALA A 515 1.06 -4.64 10.87
C ALA A 515 1.63 -5.48 12.03
N ALA A 516 1.26 -5.11 13.26
CA ALA A 516 1.91 -5.54 14.49
C ALA A 516 2.01 -7.07 14.65
N PHE A 517 0.94 -7.81 14.30
CA PHE A 517 0.92 -9.28 14.35
C PHE A 517 1.98 -9.91 13.43
N ARG A 518 2.15 -9.40 12.21
CA ARG A 518 3.15 -9.89 11.26
C ARG A 518 4.56 -9.67 11.79
N ALA A 519 4.82 -8.52 12.41
CA ALA A 519 6.10 -8.24 13.06
C ALA A 519 6.35 -9.13 14.31
N PHE A 520 5.32 -9.39 15.12
CA PHE A 520 5.42 -10.29 16.28
C PHE A 520 5.79 -11.73 15.86
N VAL A 521 5.10 -12.25 14.84
CA VAL A 521 5.33 -13.57 14.24
C VAL A 521 6.75 -13.67 13.64
N ASP A 522 7.26 -12.61 13.02
CA ASP A 522 8.61 -12.57 12.46
C ASP A 522 9.71 -12.51 13.53
N VAL A 523 9.42 -12.03 14.75
CA VAL A 523 10.35 -12.10 15.90
C VAL A 523 10.30 -13.46 16.60
N THR A 524 9.10 -13.97 16.88
CA THR A 524 8.90 -15.15 17.75
C THR A 524 8.94 -16.47 17.00
N GLY A 525 8.87 -16.45 15.66
CA GLY A 525 8.42 -17.60 14.90
C GLY A 525 6.92 -17.84 15.13
N TYR A 526 6.41 -18.94 14.58
CA TYR A 526 5.02 -19.35 14.79
C TYR A 526 4.86 -20.84 14.55
N CYS A 527 3.80 -21.40 15.12
CA CYS A 527 3.21 -22.63 14.64
C CYS A 527 2.04 -22.29 13.69
N GLU A 528 1.91 -23.03 12.58
CA GLU A 528 0.83 -22.86 11.61
C GLU A 528 -0.20 -23.99 11.73
N LEU A 529 -1.47 -23.62 11.84
CA LEU A 529 -2.62 -24.51 11.87
C LEU A 529 -3.40 -24.34 10.55
N ASP A 530 -3.03 -25.14 9.56
CA ASP A 530 -3.56 -25.12 8.18
C ASP A 530 -4.64 -26.20 7.93
N SER A 531 -4.82 -27.16 8.83
CA SER A 531 -5.92 -28.15 8.79
C SER A 531 -7.28 -27.50 9.09
N VAL A 532 -7.91 -26.95 8.05
CA VAL A 532 -9.27 -26.39 8.14
C VAL A 532 -10.28 -27.51 8.41
N VAL A 533 -10.84 -27.54 9.63
CA VAL A 533 -11.83 -28.54 10.07
C VAL A 533 -13.26 -28.01 10.09
N ARG A 534 -13.45 -26.68 10.08
CA ARG A 534 -14.77 -26.01 10.16
C ARG A 534 -15.72 -26.39 9.04
N GLN A 535 -15.28 -26.31 7.79
CA GLN A 535 -16.12 -26.63 6.64
C GLN A 535 -16.29 -28.15 6.51
N HIS A 536 -17.49 -28.61 6.18
CA HIS A 536 -17.78 -30.03 6.00
C HIS A 536 -17.36 -30.55 4.61
N GLU A 537 -17.57 -29.74 3.56
CA GLU A 537 -17.19 -30.07 2.18
C GLU A 537 -15.68 -29.90 1.92
N PRO A 538 -14.99 -30.88 1.30
CA PRO A 538 -13.55 -30.79 1.04
C PRO A 538 -13.15 -29.55 0.23
N TRP A 539 -13.90 -29.21 -0.82
CA TRP A 539 -13.58 -28.07 -1.68
C TRP A 539 -13.71 -26.72 -0.97
N MET A 540 -14.58 -26.61 0.04
CA MET A 540 -14.71 -25.40 0.86
C MET A 540 -13.52 -25.25 1.81
N ARG A 541 -12.97 -26.37 2.33
CA ARG A 541 -11.68 -26.37 3.06
C ARG A 541 -10.54 -25.93 2.15
N ASP A 542 -10.48 -26.45 0.93
CA ASP A 542 -9.47 -26.06 -0.07
C ASP A 542 -9.56 -24.57 -0.40
N ALA A 543 -10.78 -24.01 -0.53
CA ALA A 543 -11.00 -22.59 -0.73
C ALA A 543 -10.56 -21.75 0.48
N ALA A 544 -10.84 -22.19 1.71
CA ALA A 544 -10.37 -21.53 2.94
C ALA A 544 -8.83 -21.55 3.05
N ILE A 545 -8.18 -22.66 2.67
CA ILE A 545 -6.72 -22.78 2.56
C ILE A 545 -6.18 -21.88 1.45
N ALA A 546 -6.87 -21.75 0.32
CA ALA A 546 -6.49 -20.81 -0.75
C ALA A 546 -6.49 -19.37 -0.25
N PHE A 547 -7.53 -18.92 0.45
CA PHE A 547 -7.54 -17.60 1.10
C PHE A 547 -6.42 -17.43 2.15
N GLY A 548 -6.26 -18.38 3.08
CA GLY A 548 -5.24 -18.35 4.13
C GLY A 548 -3.81 -18.30 3.59
N SER A 549 -3.54 -18.99 2.48
CA SER A 549 -2.27 -18.93 1.76
C SER A 549 -2.09 -17.69 0.86
N GLY A 550 -3.10 -16.82 0.75
CA GLY A 550 -3.08 -15.60 -0.07
C GLY A 550 -3.39 -15.83 -1.56
N ARG A 551 -3.86 -17.02 -1.94
CA ARG A 551 -4.39 -17.35 -3.27
C ARG A 551 -5.87 -16.95 -3.36
N THR A 552 -6.17 -15.69 -3.02
CA THR A 552 -7.53 -15.15 -2.91
C THR A 552 -8.35 -15.35 -4.20
N GLN A 553 -7.72 -15.25 -5.37
CA GLN A 553 -8.40 -15.50 -6.65
C GLN A 553 -8.90 -16.95 -6.78
N GLU A 554 -8.10 -17.94 -6.38
CA GLU A 554 -8.52 -19.35 -6.35
C GLU A 554 -9.62 -19.57 -5.30
N GLY A 555 -9.50 -18.92 -4.14
CA GLY A 555 -10.52 -18.95 -3.07
C GLY A 555 -11.87 -18.40 -3.50
N VAL A 556 -11.91 -17.26 -4.20
CA VAL A 556 -13.14 -16.66 -4.76
C VAL A 556 -13.68 -17.52 -5.89
N ALA A 557 -12.83 -17.92 -6.86
CA ALA A 557 -13.24 -18.74 -7.99
C ALA A 557 -13.89 -20.06 -7.55
N ALA A 558 -13.39 -20.71 -6.49
CA ALA A 558 -13.94 -21.98 -6.00
C ALA A 558 -15.44 -21.92 -5.65
N TYR A 559 -15.95 -20.76 -5.19
CA TYR A 559 -17.38 -20.53 -4.94
C TYR A 559 -18.14 -20.13 -6.22
N LEU A 560 -17.54 -19.29 -7.07
CA LEU A 560 -18.15 -18.84 -8.32
C LEU A 560 -18.34 -19.99 -9.33
N ASP A 561 -17.36 -20.90 -9.42
CA ASP A 561 -17.38 -22.07 -10.30
C ASP A 561 -18.36 -23.18 -9.83
N ARG A 562 -19.06 -22.95 -8.70
CA ARG A 562 -20.04 -23.87 -8.08
C ARG A 562 -21.40 -23.21 -7.87
N ASP A 563 -21.72 -22.24 -8.71
CA ASP A 563 -23.01 -21.54 -8.74
C ASP A 563 -23.42 -20.93 -7.37
N ARG A 564 -22.45 -20.51 -6.57
CA ARG A 564 -22.70 -19.87 -5.25
C ARG A 564 -22.89 -18.36 -5.34
N LEU A 565 -23.10 -17.81 -6.53
CA LEU A 565 -23.38 -16.40 -6.78
C LEU A 565 -24.74 -16.25 -7.45
N ASP A 566 -25.71 -15.70 -6.72
CA ASP A 566 -26.98 -15.23 -7.26
C ASP A 566 -26.80 -13.81 -7.82
N TRP A 567 -27.30 -13.59 -9.04
CA TRP A 567 -27.25 -12.32 -9.76
C TRP A 567 -28.66 -11.78 -9.92
N ALA A 568 -28.87 -10.57 -9.43
CA ALA A 568 -30.08 -9.79 -9.70
C ALA A 568 -29.74 -8.56 -10.55
N GLU A 569 -30.75 -7.99 -11.21
CA GLU A 569 -30.55 -6.78 -12.01
C GLU A 569 -30.44 -5.54 -11.09
N SER A 570 -31.27 -5.45 -10.04
CA SER A 570 -31.24 -4.34 -9.06
C SER A 570 -30.78 -4.75 -7.66
N ARG A 571 -30.40 -3.76 -6.85
CA ARG A 571 -30.08 -3.94 -5.42
C ARG A 571 -31.26 -4.49 -4.63
N GLU A 572 -32.47 -4.03 -4.93
CA GLU A 572 -33.72 -4.44 -4.26
C GLU A 572 -34.00 -5.91 -4.54
N GLU A 573 -33.85 -6.34 -5.79
CA GLU A 573 -34.03 -7.73 -6.20
C GLU A 573 -32.95 -8.64 -5.60
N ALA A 574 -31.69 -8.19 -5.52
CA ALA A 574 -30.61 -8.92 -4.83
C ALA A 574 -30.90 -9.13 -3.33
N ARG A 575 -31.39 -8.09 -2.63
CA ARG A 575 -31.80 -8.21 -1.21
C ARG A 575 -33.02 -9.11 -1.05
N ALA A 576 -34.04 -8.96 -1.90
CA ALA A 576 -35.23 -9.81 -1.87
C ALA A 576 -34.89 -11.29 -2.13
N SER A 577 -33.98 -11.58 -3.06
CA SER A 577 -33.43 -12.93 -3.27
C SER A 577 -32.74 -13.47 -2.02
N LEU A 578 -31.83 -12.69 -1.43
CA LEU A 578 -31.12 -13.06 -0.20
C LEU A 578 -32.10 -13.41 0.92
N ILE A 579 -33.05 -12.52 1.20
CA ILE A 579 -34.04 -12.73 2.26
C ILE A 579 -34.94 -13.92 1.97
N ARG A 580 -35.41 -14.10 0.72
CA ARG A 580 -36.21 -15.27 0.31
C ARG A 580 -35.49 -16.59 0.59
N ASP A 581 -34.19 -16.65 0.33
CA ASP A 581 -33.39 -17.86 0.48
C ASP A 581 -32.93 -18.10 1.93
N TRP A 582 -32.78 -17.02 2.72
CA TRP A 582 -32.54 -17.06 4.17
C TRP A 582 -33.78 -17.45 4.97
N LEU A 583 -34.97 -17.02 4.55
CA LEU A 583 -36.24 -17.14 5.28
C LEU A 583 -36.63 -18.57 5.71
N PRO A 584 -36.34 -19.67 4.98
CA PRO A 584 -36.54 -21.03 5.47
C PRO A 584 -35.75 -21.38 6.74
N TYR A 585 -34.67 -20.63 7.02
CA TYR A 585 -33.72 -20.92 8.09
C TYR A 585 -33.84 -19.98 9.30
N HIS A 586 -34.76 -19.01 9.31
CA HIS A 586 -34.86 -18.00 10.36
C HIS A 586 -35.04 -18.56 11.80
N GLN A 587 -35.62 -19.75 11.94
CA GLN A 587 -35.81 -20.44 13.23
C GLN A 587 -34.58 -21.24 13.68
N ALA A 588 -33.57 -21.41 12.82
CA ALA A 588 -32.31 -22.04 13.17
C ALA A 588 -31.44 -21.03 13.95
N SER A 589 -31.80 -20.79 15.21
CA SER A 589 -31.29 -19.71 16.06
C SER A 589 -29.79 -19.78 16.38
N ALA A 590 -29.12 -20.90 16.08
CA ALA A 590 -27.69 -21.07 16.25
C ALA A 590 -27.12 -21.75 14.99
N GLY A 591 -26.70 -20.95 14.01
CA GLY A 591 -26.08 -21.46 12.79
C GLY A 591 -26.26 -20.63 11.53
N VAL A 592 -27.10 -19.59 11.51
CA VAL A 592 -27.40 -18.86 10.25
C VAL A 592 -27.28 -17.35 10.44
N THR A 593 -26.60 -16.68 9.51
CA THR A 593 -26.44 -15.22 9.54
C THR A 593 -26.45 -14.60 8.14
N VAL A 594 -26.89 -13.35 8.07
CA VAL A 594 -26.80 -12.49 6.88
C VAL A 594 -25.64 -11.51 7.07
N MET A 595 -24.73 -11.43 6.10
CA MET A 595 -23.56 -10.56 6.14
C MET A 595 -23.59 -9.52 5.03
N ALA A 596 -23.19 -8.29 5.35
CA ALA A 596 -22.85 -7.29 4.34
C ALA A 596 -21.64 -6.47 4.78
N HIS A 597 -21.00 -5.73 3.86
CA HIS A 597 -19.88 -4.85 4.24
C HIS A 597 -20.36 -3.51 4.82
N ARG A 598 -21.30 -2.83 4.14
CA ARG A 598 -21.75 -1.49 4.51
C ARG A 598 -22.80 -1.55 5.63
N ASN A 599 -22.74 -0.63 6.59
CA ASN A 599 -23.80 -0.44 7.59
C ASN A 599 -25.18 -0.20 6.93
N LYS A 600 -25.22 0.42 5.73
CA LYS A 600 -26.46 0.61 4.94
C LYS A 600 -27.14 -0.71 4.61
N ASP A 601 -26.36 -1.65 4.09
CA ASP A 601 -26.85 -2.90 3.55
C ASP A 601 -27.35 -3.75 4.72
N VAL A 602 -26.62 -3.72 5.84
CA VAL A 602 -27.03 -4.35 7.10
C VAL A 602 -28.34 -3.78 7.64
N ILE A 603 -28.55 -2.46 7.62
CA ILE A 603 -29.81 -1.85 8.10
C ILE A 603 -30.97 -2.26 7.18
N ALA A 604 -30.81 -2.16 5.86
CA ALA A 604 -31.82 -2.56 4.89
C ALA A 604 -32.17 -4.05 5.02
N LEU A 605 -31.17 -4.94 4.99
CA LEU A 605 -31.36 -6.39 5.14
C LEU A 605 -32.02 -6.78 6.47
N ASN A 606 -31.78 -6.04 7.56
CA ASN A 606 -32.46 -6.26 8.84
C ASN A 606 -33.96 -5.88 8.78
N VAL A 607 -34.33 -4.82 8.05
CA VAL A 607 -35.73 -4.45 7.81
C VAL A 607 -36.39 -5.47 6.89
N ASP A 608 -35.79 -5.72 5.72
CA ASP A 608 -36.27 -6.67 4.72
C ASP A 608 -36.50 -8.08 5.33
N ALA A 609 -35.56 -8.56 6.16
CA ALA A 609 -35.68 -9.82 6.91
C ALA A 609 -36.90 -9.84 7.83
N ARG A 610 -37.10 -8.78 8.61
CA ARG A 610 -38.19 -8.69 9.58
C ARG A 610 -39.56 -8.60 8.91
N GLU A 611 -39.67 -7.85 7.82
CA GLU A 611 -40.91 -7.76 7.05
C GLU A 611 -41.28 -9.10 6.41
N ALA A 612 -40.30 -9.83 5.89
CA ALA A 612 -40.52 -11.18 5.36
C ALA A 612 -40.97 -12.20 6.42
N LEU A 613 -40.57 -12.02 7.69
CA LEU A 613 -41.06 -12.82 8.82
C LEU A 613 -42.49 -12.46 9.22
N LYS A 614 -42.81 -11.17 9.29
CA LYS A 614 -44.18 -10.68 9.53
C LYS A 614 -45.15 -11.18 8.48
N GLY A 615 -44.76 -11.14 7.20
CA GLY A 615 -45.58 -11.64 6.08
C GLY A 615 -45.85 -13.16 6.11
N ARG A 616 -45.29 -13.90 7.08
CA ARG A 616 -45.52 -15.32 7.33
C ARG A 616 -46.11 -15.62 8.72
N ASP A 617 -46.54 -14.59 9.46
CA ASP A 617 -47.01 -14.71 10.85
C ASP A 617 -45.97 -15.41 11.77
N ALA A 618 -44.68 -15.26 11.47
CA ALA A 618 -43.58 -15.92 12.18
C ALA A 618 -43.07 -15.15 13.41
N LEU A 619 -43.58 -13.94 13.64
CA LEU A 619 -43.32 -13.10 14.79
C LEU A 619 -44.62 -12.89 15.58
N GLY A 620 -44.50 -12.66 16.89
CA GLY A 620 -45.62 -12.28 17.74
C GLY A 620 -46.14 -10.86 17.45
N GLU A 621 -46.98 -10.35 18.35
CA GLU A 621 -47.45 -8.96 18.26
C GLU A 621 -46.28 -7.96 18.39
N ASP A 622 -46.39 -6.83 17.68
CA ASP A 622 -45.42 -5.74 17.74
C ASP A 622 -45.54 -4.99 19.07
N HIS A 623 -44.52 -5.12 19.91
CA HIS A 623 -44.22 -4.22 21.01
C HIS A 623 -42.91 -3.51 20.66
N ILE A 624 -43.00 -2.25 20.26
CA ILE A 624 -41.83 -1.43 19.97
C ILE A 624 -40.93 -1.32 21.23
N PHE A 625 -39.72 -0.82 21.07
CA PHE A 625 -38.82 -0.51 22.16
C PHE A 625 -38.09 0.82 21.85
N ALA A 626 -38.04 1.72 22.84
CA ALA A 626 -37.42 3.03 22.69
C ALA A 626 -35.87 3.00 22.68
N SER A 627 -35.31 2.49 21.58
CA SER A 627 -33.87 2.40 21.32
C SER A 627 -33.20 3.79 21.19
N GLU A 628 -31.88 3.83 21.38
CA GLU A 628 -31.05 5.04 21.18
C GLU A 628 -31.16 5.59 19.75
N ARG A 629 -31.42 4.71 18.77
CA ARG A 629 -31.55 5.05 17.35
C ARG A 629 -32.99 5.40 16.93
N GLY A 630 -33.86 5.68 17.90
CA GLY A 630 -35.30 5.84 17.72
C GLY A 630 -36.07 4.59 18.10
N GLU A 631 -37.38 4.73 18.16
CA GLU A 631 -38.32 3.66 18.52
C GLU A 631 -38.44 2.63 17.39
N LYS A 632 -38.29 1.34 17.72
CA LYS A 632 -38.32 0.23 16.75
C LYS A 632 -39.26 -0.88 17.20
N PRO A 633 -40.20 -1.36 16.35
CA PRO A 633 -41.07 -2.51 16.66
C PRO A 633 -40.25 -3.77 16.90
N PHE A 634 -40.39 -4.39 18.07
CA PHE A 634 -39.90 -5.75 18.33
C PHE A 634 -41.10 -6.65 18.64
N ALA A 635 -40.94 -7.95 18.50
CA ALA A 635 -41.99 -8.93 18.70
C ALA A 635 -41.37 -10.19 19.30
N VAL A 636 -42.18 -11.05 19.89
CA VAL A 636 -41.71 -12.39 20.29
C VAL A 636 -41.20 -13.11 19.05
N GLY A 637 -39.97 -13.63 19.11
CA GLY A 637 -39.26 -14.23 17.99
C GLY A 637 -38.19 -13.33 17.35
N ASP A 638 -38.22 -12.00 17.55
CA ASP A 638 -37.26 -11.08 16.93
C ASP A 638 -35.82 -11.37 17.36
N GLN A 639 -34.88 -11.30 16.41
CA GLN A 639 -33.44 -11.29 16.71
C GLN A 639 -32.97 -9.84 16.89
N ILE A 640 -32.26 -9.58 17.98
CA ILE A 640 -31.74 -8.24 18.32
C ILE A 640 -30.22 -8.23 18.45
N LEU A 641 -29.62 -7.07 18.17
CA LEU A 641 -28.19 -6.78 18.26
C LEU A 641 -27.93 -5.71 19.33
N PHE A 642 -27.05 -6.02 20.27
CA PHE A 642 -26.59 -5.07 21.28
C PHE A 642 -25.50 -4.15 20.69
N LEU A 643 -25.59 -2.85 20.92
CA LEU A 643 -24.72 -1.83 20.33
C LEU A 643 -23.71 -1.24 21.32
N LYS A 644 -23.86 -1.52 22.62
CA LYS A 644 -22.97 -1.01 23.69
C LYS A 644 -22.72 -2.06 24.76
N ASN A 645 -21.52 -2.06 25.34
CA ASN A 645 -21.19 -2.92 26.47
C ASN A 645 -21.97 -2.50 27.72
N GLU A 646 -22.63 -3.44 28.39
CA GLU A 646 -23.24 -3.25 29.71
C GLU A 646 -22.96 -4.47 30.60
N ARG A 647 -22.09 -4.27 31.60
CA ARG A 647 -21.57 -5.35 32.45
C ARG A 647 -22.63 -5.91 33.40
N SER A 648 -23.59 -5.09 33.85
CA SER A 648 -24.66 -5.55 34.74
C SER A 648 -25.63 -6.52 34.08
N LEU A 649 -25.71 -6.49 32.74
CA LEU A 649 -26.53 -7.38 31.91
C LEU A 649 -25.70 -8.51 31.27
N GLY A 650 -24.37 -8.50 31.39
CA GLY A 650 -23.50 -9.48 30.75
C GLY A 650 -23.48 -9.39 29.21
N VAL A 651 -23.71 -8.20 28.64
CA VAL A 651 -23.81 -7.98 27.18
C VAL A 651 -22.74 -7.02 26.66
N PHE A 652 -22.35 -7.22 25.40
CA PHE A 652 -21.27 -6.49 24.73
C PHE A 652 -21.76 -5.93 23.38
N ASN A 653 -21.08 -4.91 22.84
CA ASN A 653 -21.37 -4.42 21.49
C ASN A 653 -21.08 -5.53 20.49
N GLY A 654 -22.14 -5.97 19.80
CA GLY A 654 -22.12 -7.10 18.88
C GLY A 654 -22.73 -8.39 19.43
N SER A 655 -23.02 -8.49 20.74
CA SER A 655 -23.83 -9.59 21.27
C SER A 655 -25.21 -9.60 20.62
N THR A 656 -25.84 -10.77 20.55
CA THR A 656 -27.17 -10.96 19.99
C THR A 656 -28.05 -11.79 20.92
N GLY A 657 -29.36 -11.68 20.73
CA GLY A 657 -30.34 -12.46 21.48
C GLY A 657 -31.69 -12.50 20.79
N GLN A 658 -32.52 -13.46 21.18
CA GLN A 658 -33.89 -13.58 20.71
C GLN A 658 -34.85 -13.02 21.76
N VAL A 659 -35.83 -12.22 21.31
CA VAL A 659 -36.93 -11.75 22.15
C VAL A 659 -37.86 -12.92 22.46
N VAL A 660 -37.94 -13.33 23.73
CA VAL A 660 -38.81 -14.42 24.20
C VAL A 660 -40.09 -13.90 24.86
N GLU A 661 -40.05 -12.69 25.43
CA GLU A 661 -41.25 -11.91 25.75
C GLU A 661 -41.04 -10.48 25.24
N ALA A 662 -42.07 -9.91 24.62
CA ALA A 662 -42.09 -8.54 24.17
C ALA A 662 -43.19 -7.78 24.92
N ASP A 663 -42.84 -6.62 25.46
CA ASP A 663 -43.70 -5.68 26.16
C ASP A 663 -43.27 -4.25 25.78
N ARG A 664 -44.17 -3.29 25.94
CA ARG A 664 -43.85 -1.88 25.74
C ARG A 664 -42.68 -1.43 26.63
N ASN A 665 -41.59 -0.95 26.03
CA ASN A 665 -40.31 -0.55 26.63
C ASN A 665 -39.62 -1.66 27.45
N ARG A 666 -40.06 -2.92 27.34
CA ARG A 666 -39.54 -4.05 28.10
C ARG A 666 -39.40 -5.26 27.18
N LEU A 667 -38.19 -5.75 26.98
CA LEU A 667 -37.96 -7.02 26.28
C LEU A 667 -37.37 -8.02 27.27
N THR A 668 -37.92 -9.22 27.31
CA THR A 668 -37.24 -10.38 27.90
C THR A 668 -36.50 -11.06 26.77
N VAL A 669 -35.17 -11.05 26.83
CA VAL A 669 -34.29 -11.46 25.74
C VAL A 669 -33.43 -12.64 26.19
N LEU A 670 -33.53 -13.76 25.48
CA LEU A 670 -32.57 -14.85 25.60
C LEU A 670 -31.33 -14.48 24.78
N VAL A 671 -30.31 -13.97 25.47
CA VAL A 671 -29.02 -13.63 24.85
C VAL A 671 -28.25 -14.90 24.54
N GLU A 672 -27.57 -14.93 23.39
CA GLU A 672 -26.72 -16.06 23.01
C GLU A 672 -25.66 -16.36 24.10
N GLY A 673 -25.61 -17.62 24.53
CA GLY A 673 -24.70 -18.07 25.61
C GLY A 673 -25.20 -17.80 27.04
N HIS A 674 -26.36 -17.16 27.24
CA HIS A 674 -27.00 -17.05 28.55
C HIS A 674 -27.98 -18.21 28.77
N ALA A 675 -28.03 -18.75 29.99
CA ALA A 675 -28.98 -19.81 30.35
C ALA A 675 -30.39 -19.26 30.66
N ASP A 676 -30.44 -18.11 31.34
CA ASP A 676 -31.66 -17.41 31.71
C ASP A 676 -31.83 -16.15 30.85
N PRO A 677 -33.06 -15.81 30.40
CA PRO A 677 -33.32 -14.55 29.71
C PRO A 677 -33.08 -13.32 30.59
N ILE A 678 -32.52 -12.25 30.01
CA ILE A 678 -32.36 -10.96 30.67
C ILE A 678 -33.54 -10.03 30.37
N ILE A 679 -33.87 -9.14 31.31
CA ILE A 679 -34.92 -8.13 31.11
C ILE A 679 -34.25 -6.80 30.73
N LEU A 680 -34.44 -6.38 29.49
CA LEU A 680 -34.09 -5.04 29.01
C LEU A 680 -35.25 -4.10 29.30
N ARG A 681 -34.95 -2.93 29.89
CA ARG A 681 -35.89 -1.81 29.98
C ARG A 681 -35.27 -0.60 29.29
N ALA A 682 -36.02 0.06 28.40
CA ALA A 682 -35.47 1.17 27.60
C ALA A 682 -35.03 2.41 28.43
N ASN A 683 -35.40 2.50 29.70
CA ASN A 683 -34.92 3.51 30.65
C ASN A 683 -33.61 3.13 31.36
N GLU A 684 -33.17 1.88 31.26
CA GLU A 684 -31.98 1.29 31.89
C GLU A 684 -30.92 0.98 30.82
N TYR A 685 -31.31 0.32 29.73
CA TYR A 685 -30.47 0.02 28.58
C TYR A 685 -31.29 0.13 27.29
N ASN A 686 -30.87 0.98 26.35
CA ASN A 686 -31.57 1.21 25.08
C ASN A 686 -30.70 1.08 23.82
N GLN A 687 -29.47 0.58 23.95
CA GLN A 687 -28.56 0.49 22.82
C GLN A 687 -28.75 -0.84 22.07
N ILE A 688 -29.93 -1.04 21.47
CA ILE A 688 -30.25 -2.23 20.66
C ILE A 688 -30.74 -1.87 19.25
N ASP A 689 -30.58 -2.81 18.33
CA ASP A 689 -31.10 -2.80 16.96
C ASP A 689 -31.59 -4.21 16.57
N TYR A 690 -32.10 -4.41 15.35
CA TYR A 690 -32.31 -5.75 14.80
C TYR A 690 -30.99 -6.50 14.58
N GLY A 691 -31.01 -7.82 14.67
CA GLY A 691 -29.83 -8.70 14.65
C GLY A 691 -29.77 -9.76 13.55
N TYR A 692 -30.72 -9.76 12.62
CA TYR A 692 -30.81 -10.70 11.48
C TYR A 692 -29.60 -10.62 10.54
N ALA A 693 -29.14 -9.38 10.29
CA ALA A 693 -27.96 -9.10 9.47
C ALA A 693 -26.88 -8.37 10.27
N ARG A 694 -25.61 -8.66 9.96
CA ARG A 694 -24.43 -8.06 10.63
C ARG A 694 -23.38 -7.60 9.60
N THR A 695 -22.47 -6.72 10.01
CA THR A 695 -21.34 -6.37 9.17
C THR A 695 -20.30 -7.49 9.16
N ILE A 696 -19.63 -7.72 8.02
CA ILE A 696 -18.53 -8.70 7.91
C ILE A 696 -17.47 -8.51 9.01
N HIS A 697 -17.20 -7.26 9.41
CA HIS A 697 -16.31 -6.90 10.52
C HIS A 697 -16.81 -7.42 11.89
N LYS A 698 -18.13 -7.42 12.15
CA LYS A 698 -18.71 -7.96 13.39
C LYS A 698 -18.77 -9.50 13.41
N GLU A 699 -18.60 -10.15 12.26
CA GLU A 699 -18.58 -11.61 12.13
C GLU A 699 -17.17 -12.21 12.15
N GLN A 700 -16.12 -11.40 12.29
CA GLN A 700 -14.77 -11.91 12.54
C GLN A 700 -14.72 -12.68 13.87
N GLY A 701 -13.92 -13.75 13.93
CA GLY A 701 -13.95 -14.73 15.02
C GLY A 701 -15.11 -15.74 14.95
N ASN A 702 -16.32 -15.33 14.53
CA ASN A 702 -17.50 -16.18 14.57
C ASN A 702 -17.45 -17.40 13.62
N THR A 703 -18.26 -18.41 13.94
CA THR A 703 -18.53 -19.58 13.10
C THR A 703 -20.04 -19.74 12.99
N VAL A 704 -20.54 -19.93 11.77
CA VAL A 704 -21.95 -20.22 11.47
C VAL A 704 -22.03 -21.49 10.63
N ASP A 705 -23.19 -22.13 10.55
CA ASP A 705 -23.40 -23.27 9.66
C ASP A 705 -23.66 -22.80 8.23
N ARG A 706 -24.55 -21.82 8.03
CA ARG A 706 -24.87 -21.21 6.73
C ARG A 706 -24.70 -19.69 6.75
N ALA A 707 -24.11 -19.13 5.69
CA ALA A 707 -23.95 -17.69 5.52
C ALA A 707 -24.63 -17.17 4.23
N PHE A 708 -25.30 -16.03 4.32
CA PHE A 708 -25.86 -15.31 3.18
C PHE A 708 -25.14 -13.97 3.05
N VAL A 709 -24.37 -13.76 1.97
CA VAL A 709 -23.44 -12.63 1.86
C VAL A 709 -23.88 -11.67 0.77
N TYR A 710 -24.28 -10.46 1.14
CA TYR A 710 -24.55 -9.37 0.22
C TYR A 710 -23.24 -8.69 -0.19
N LEU A 711 -22.87 -8.82 -1.47
CA LEU A 711 -21.62 -8.28 -1.99
C LEU A 711 -21.69 -6.76 -2.20
N SER A 712 -20.54 -6.09 -2.07
CA SER A 712 -20.42 -4.67 -2.37
C SER A 712 -19.11 -4.34 -3.09
N PRO A 713 -19.05 -3.32 -3.96
CA PRO A 713 -17.83 -2.93 -4.65
C PRO A 713 -16.68 -2.46 -3.75
N SER A 714 -16.98 -2.22 -2.47
CA SER A 714 -15.98 -1.86 -1.45
C SER A 714 -15.29 -3.07 -0.80
N MET A 715 -15.65 -4.30 -1.17
CA MET A 715 -14.94 -5.49 -0.71
C MET A 715 -13.53 -5.56 -1.32
N ASP A 716 -12.65 -6.22 -0.59
CA ASP A 716 -11.25 -6.48 -0.92
C ASP A 716 -10.89 -7.93 -0.52
N ALA A 717 -9.63 -8.32 -0.69
CA ALA A 717 -9.19 -9.69 -0.40
C ALA A 717 -9.48 -10.12 1.05
N GLN A 718 -9.30 -9.20 2.00
CA GLN A 718 -9.48 -9.45 3.42
C GLN A 718 -10.97 -9.59 3.80
N LEU A 719 -11.84 -8.70 3.30
CA LEU A 719 -13.29 -8.81 3.48
C LEU A 719 -13.86 -10.08 2.83
N SER A 720 -13.37 -10.42 1.64
CA SER A 720 -13.78 -11.62 0.91
C SER A 720 -13.40 -12.89 1.65
N TYR A 721 -12.16 -12.98 2.17
CA TYR A 721 -11.72 -14.11 3.00
C TYR A 721 -12.59 -14.25 4.25
N VAL A 722 -12.84 -13.18 5.01
CA VAL A 722 -13.66 -13.29 6.22
C VAL A 722 -15.06 -13.80 5.87
N ALA A 723 -15.77 -13.15 4.94
CA ALA A 723 -17.13 -13.52 4.57
C ALA A 723 -17.26 -14.96 4.06
N LEU A 724 -16.35 -15.39 3.17
CA LEU A 724 -16.39 -16.71 2.52
C LEU A 724 -15.83 -17.85 3.38
N THR A 725 -15.50 -17.63 4.66
CA THR A 725 -14.95 -18.69 5.54
C THR A 725 -15.59 -18.80 6.91
N ARG A 726 -16.68 -18.08 7.18
CA ARG A 726 -17.42 -18.21 8.45
C ARG A 726 -18.31 -19.46 8.52
N HIS A 727 -18.81 -19.95 7.38
CA HIS A 727 -19.76 -21.07 7.29
C HIS A 727 -19.12 -22.45 7.55
N ARG A 728 -19.92 -23.44 7.99
CA ARG A 728 -19.54 -24.87 8.07
C ARG A 728 -20.11 -25.67 6.90
N ASP A 729 -21.40 -25.46 6.60
CA ASP A 729 -22.15 -26.21 5.61
C ASP A 729 -22.18 -25.51 4.25
N ASP A 730 -22.46 -24.20 4.23
CA ASP A 730 -22.75 -23.52 2.97
C ASP A 730 -22.68 -21.99 3.00
N VAL A 731 -22.43 -21.38 1.83
CA VAL A 731 -22.53 -19.93 1.63
C VAL A 731 -23.15 -19.61 0.27
N THR A 732 -23.96 -18.56 0.24
CA THR A 732 -24.47 -17.97 -1.00
C THR A 732 -24.15 -16.49 -1.04
N LEU A 733 -23.61 -16.05 -2.17
CA LEU A 733 -23.27 -14.67 -2.48
C LEU A 733 -24.40 -14.03 -3.30
N TYR A 734 -24.72 -12.77 -3.03
CA TYR A 734 -25.75 -12.02 -3.75
C TYR A 734 -25.14 -10.74 -4.31
N ALA A 735 -25.31 -10.50 -5.62
CA ALA A 735 -24.81 -9.31 -6.30
C ALA A 735 -25.86 -8.69 -7.22
N ALA A 736 -25.84 -7.36 -7.32
CA ALA A 736 -26.68 -6.59 -8.25
C ALA A 736 -25.86 -6.07 -9.43
N ARG A 737 -26.44 -6.07 -10.64
CA ARG A 737 -25.81 -5.47 -11.85
C ARG A 737 -25.53 -3.97 -11.71
N GLU A 738 -26.33 -3.27 -10.91
CA GLU A 738 -26.11 -1.86 -10.52
C GLU A 738 -24.80 -1.63 -9.77
N ASP A 739 -24.34 -2.60 -8.98
CA ASP A 739 -23.09 -2.53 -8.22
C ASP A 739 -21.89 -3.12 -9.00
N PHE A 740 -22.12 -4.13 -9.85
CA PHE A 740 -21.08 -4.80 -10.62
C PHE A 740 -21.52 -5.05 -12.08
N ARG A 741 -20.81 -4.47 -13.05
CA ARG A 741 -21.12 -4.61 -14.49
C ARG A 741 -20.83 -6.03 -14.99
N SER A 742 -19.86 -6.71 -14.39
CA SER A 742 -19.47 -8.07 -14.76
C SER A 742 -18.91 -8.86 -13.58
N GLN A 743 -18.92 -10.19 -13.71
CA GLN A 743 -18.23 -11.09 -12.78
C GLN A 743 -16.71 -10.85 -12.75
N GLY A 744 -16.11 -10.38 -13.85
CA GLY A 744 -14.70 -9.99 -13.88
C GLY A 744 -14.38 -8.82 -12.96
N GLU A 745 -15.18 -7.74 -13.04
CA GLU A 745 -15.07 -6.57 -12.16
C GLU A 745 -15.32 -6.92 -10.68
N LEU A 746 -16.31 -7.77 -10.41
CA LEU A 746 -16.57 -8.32 -9.07
C LEU A 746 -15.35 -9.07 -8.52
N VAL A 747 -14.74 -9.95 -9.32
CA VAL A 747 -13.51 -10.67 -8.93
C VAL A 747 -12.35 -9.71 -8.73
N GLU A 748 -12.09 -8.77 -9.65
CA GLU A 748 -11.00 -7.79 -9.53
C GLU A 748 -11.06 -6.98 -8.22
N LEU A 749 -12.27 -6.58 -7.80
CA LEU A 749 -12.48 -5.91 -6.52
C LEU A 749 -12.25 -6.86 -5.33
N MET A 750 -12.85 -8.05 -5.36
CA MET A 750 -12.73 -9.05 -4.29
C MET A 750 -11.32 -9.63 -4.11
N ILE A 751 -10.44 -9.58 -5.12
CA ILE A 751 -9.04 -10.05 -5.00
C ILE A 751 -8.03 -8.94 -4.71
N ARG A 752 -8.45 -7.66 -4.67
CA ARG A 752 -7.55 -6.53 -4.40
C ARG A 752 -6.92 -6.67 -3.02
N ASP A 753 -5.63 -6.95 -2.95
CA ASP A 753 -4.90 -7.10 -1.69
C ASP A 753 -4.60 -5.72 -1.07
N ARG A 754 -5.03 -5.50 0.18
CA ARG A 754 -4.84 -4.27 0.96
C ARG A 754 -4.19 -4.52 2.31
N LEU A 755 -3.29 -5.50 2.40
CA LEU A 755 -2.46 -5.71 3.60
C LEU A 755 -1.78 -4.40 4.05
N GLN A 756 -1.89 -4.10 5.34
CA GLN A 756 -1.10 -3.02 5.94
C GLN A 756 0.38 -3.42 6.02
N ASP A 757 1.21 -2.39 6.05
CA ASP A 757 2.66 -2.51 6.12
C ASP A 757 3.20 -1.98 7.47
N SER A 758 4.44 -2.31 7.78
CA SER A 758 5.11 -1.95 9.04
C SER A 758 6.60 -1.79 8.81
N THR A 759 7.20 -0.80 9.44
CA THR A 759 8.65 -0.55 9.39
C THR A 759 9.44 -1.70 10.01
N ALA A 760 8.83 -2.49 10.91
CA ALA A 760 9.40 -3.70 11.48
C ALA A 760 9.67 -4.79 10.42
N LEU A 761 8.87 -4.87 9.36
CA LEU A 761 9.03 -5.84 8.28
C LEU A 761 10.23 -5.52 7.35
N TYR A 762 10.84 -4.35 7.53
CA TYR A 762 12.04 -3.92 6.82
C TYR A 762 13.31 -3.98 7.69
N ARG A 763 13.23 -4.50 8.93
CA ARG A 763 14.35 -4.58 9.90
C ARG A 763 15.65 -5.14 9.32
N ASP A 764 15.58 -6.20 8.51
CA ASP A 764 16.76 -6.86 7.92
C ASP A 764 17.44 -6.02 6.82
N ARG A 765 16.80 -4.91 6.41
CA ARG A 765 17.32 -3.91 5.46
C ARG A 765 17.64 -2.57 6.13
N LEU A 766 17.41 -2.46 7.44
CA LEU A 766 17.48 -1.22 8.22
C LEU A 766 18.19 -1.48 9.55
N ASP A 767 19.48 -1.15 9.65
CA ASP A 767 20.03 -0.86 10.98
C ASP A 767 19.33 0.41 11.49
N TYR A 768 18.37 0.26 12.40
CA TYR A 768 17.63 1.38 12.99
C TYR A 768 18.57 2.44 13.62
N ARG A 769 19.77 2.05 14.07
CA ARG A 769 20.79 3.00 14.53
C ARG A 769 21.47 3.73 13.37
N GLU A 770 21.67 3.13 12.20
CA GLU A 770 22.14 3.83 10.98
C GLU A 770 21.05 4.63 10.26
N VAL A 771 19.78 4.24 10.39
CA VAL A 771 18.63 5.05 9.94
C VAL A 771 18.68 6.37 10.71
N VAL A 772 18.74 6.33 12.05
CA VAL A 772 18.83 7.52 12.91
C VAL A 772 20.18 8.26 12.77
N ARG A 773 21.31 7.55 12.68
CA ARG A 773 22.66 8.16 12.64
C ARG A 773 23.00 8.74 11.26
N GLY A 774 22.77 7.98 10.20
CA GLY A 774 22.97 8.47 8.83
C GLY A 774 21.97 9.56 8.45
N PHE A 775 20.84 9.69 9.15
CA PHE A 775 19.94 10.83 9.00
C PHE A 775 20.62 12.16 9.37
N ALA A 776 21.39 12.21 10.46
CA ALA A 776 22.17 13.39 10.83
C ALA A 776 23.24 13.77 9.79
N GLU A 777 23.75 12.78 9.04
CA GLU A 777 24.76 12.98 7.99
C GLU A 777 24.16 13.32 6.61
N ARG A 778 22.88 13.03 6.37
CA ARG A 778 22.18 13.18 5.07
C ARG A 778 21.35 14.48 4.94
N ARG A 779 21.49 15.42 5.88
CA ARG A 779 20.68 16.64 6.04
C ARG A 779 20.96 17.76 5.01
N GLY A 780 21.00 17.46 3.71
CA GLY A 780 21.26 18.46 2.66
C GLY A 780 20.89 18.04 1.24
N PHE A 781 19.60 18.14 0.86
CA PHE A 781 19.05 17.85 -0.47
C PHE A 781 17.71 18.60 -0.68
N PRO A 782 17.17 18.76 -1.92
CA PRO A 782 17.66 18.29 -3.23
C PRO A 782 17.65 19.34 -4.37
N THR A 783 18.52 19.14 -5.37
CA THR A 783 18.13 19.14 -6.80
C THR A 783 19.19 18.38 -7.61
N THR A 784 18.83 17.83 -8.77
CA THR A 784 19.62 16.83 -9.52
C THR A 784 21.05 17.29 -9.88
N ARG A 785 21.27 18.61 -10.02
CA ARG A 785 22.59 19.23 -10.25
C ARG A 785 23.56 18.99 -9.09
N ILE A 786 23.06 18.96 -7.85
CA ILE A 786 23.86 18.74 -6.64
C ILE A 786 24.31 17.28 -6.53
N ILE A 787 23.63 16.28 -7.10
CA ILE A 787 24.15 14.89 -7.07
C ILE A 787 25.46 14.79 -7.87
N ALA A 788 25.54 15.45 -9.02
CA ALA A 788 26.76 15.51 -9.83
C ALA A 788 27.86 16.38 -9.17
N GLU A 789 27.49 17.49 -8.52
CA GLU A 789 28.44 18.35 -7.79
C GLU A 789 28.87 17.78 -6.43
N PHE A 790 28.06 16.95 -5.76
CA PHE A 790 28.41 16.26 -4.51
C PHE A 790 29.45 15.18 -4.77
N VAL A 791 29.34 14.46 -5.89
CA VAL A 791 30.39 13.53 -6.37
C VAL A 791 31.69 14.28 -6.71
N LYS A 792 31.61 15.49 -7.29
CA LYS A 792 32.80 16.34 -7.57
C LYS A 792 33.41 17.00 -6.32
N SER A 793 32.60 17.51 -5.40
CA SER A 793 33.03 18.33 -4.27
C SER A 793 33.48 17.49 -3.07
N ASN A 794 32.97 16.27 -2.90
CA ASN A 794 33.48 15.36 -1.87
C ASN A 794 34.89 14.82 -2.14
N LEU A 795 35.44 14.99 -3.34
CA LEU A 795 36.89 14.82 -3.56
C LEU A 795 37.70 15.83 -2.74
N HIS A 796 37.19 17.05 -2.52
CA HIS A 796 37.87 18.07 -1.73
C HIS A 796 37.66 17.85 -0.22
N TYR A 797 36.45 17.47 0.20
CA TYR A 797 36.16 17.14 1.61
C TYR A 797 36.91 15.88 2.09
N LEU A 798 36.98 14.82 1.27
CA LEU A 798 37.81 13.64 1.57
C LEU A 798 39.29 14.01 1.70
N ARG A 799 39.81 14.89 0.83
CA ARG A 799 41.20 15.34 0.85
C ARG A 799 41.52 16.12 2.13
N GLU A 800 40.71 17.13 2.46
CA GLU A 800 40.95 17.97 3.63
C GLU A 800 40.76 17.20 4.97
N ARG A 801 39.87 16.19 5.00
CA ARG A 801 39.68 15.28 6.14
C ARG A 801 40.82 14.26 6.26
N LEU A 802 41.42 13.83 5.14
CA LEU A 802 42.64 13.02 5.12
C LEU A 802 43.87 13.85 5.57
N ASP A 803 44.00 15.10 5.14
CA ASP A 803 45.11 15.99 5.52
C ASP A 803 45.03 16.34 7.01
N ARG A 804 43.82 16.57 7.56
CA ARG A 804 43.60 16.72 9.01
C ARG A 804 43.86 15.45 9.81
N LEU A 805 43.66 14.26 9.24
CA LEU A 805 44.08 12.99 9.87
C LEU A 805 45.61 12.83 9.84
N ALA A 806 46.26 13.11 8.71
CA ALA A 806 47.72 13.04 8.56
C ALA A 806 48.43 13.97 9.55
N ALA A 807 48.00 15.24 9.65
CA ALA A 807 48.52 16.21 10.61
C ALA A 807 48.25 15.87 12.09
N ARG A 808 47.38 14.89 12.37
CA ARG A 808 47.14 14.32 13.71
C ARG A 808 47.99 13.07 13.95
N PHE A 809 48.26 12.27 12.90
CA PHE A 809 49.19 11.14 12.95
C PHE A 809 50.66 11.58 13.06
N ASP A 810 51.08 12.65 12.39
CA ASP A 810 52.46 13.15 12.50
C ASP A 810 52.79 13.67 13.91
N ARG A 811 51.81 14.25 14.61
CA ARG A 811 51.96 14.62 16.03
C ARG A 811 52.01 13.42 16.99
N LEU A 812 51.57 12.25 16.55
CA LEU A 812 51.65 10.99 17.30
C LEU A 812 52.89 10.17 16.91
N ARG A 813 53.51 10.42 15.74
CA ARG A 813 54.75 9.78 15.29
C ARG A 813 56.04 10.38 15.88
N HIS A 814 55.97 11.56 16.49
CA HIS A 814 57.13 12.22 17.12
C HIS A 814 56.94 12.46 18.63
N PRO A 815 57.10 11.43 19.48
CA PRO A 815 57.41 11.65 20.89
C PRO A 815 58.82 12.24 21.01
N ALA A 816 58.95 13.39 21.68
CA ALA A 816 60.25 13.95 22.05
C ALA A 816 60.97 13.03 23.06
N PRO A 817 62.32 12.97 23.04
CA PRO A 817 63.07 11.93 23.74
C PRO A 817 63.37 12.27 25.19
N GLU A 818 63.42 11.24 26.06
CA GLU A 818 64.54 10.98 26.99
C GLU A 818 64.26 9.77 27.91
N ARG A 819 65.07 8.70 27.81
CA ARG A 819 65.92 8.12 28.90
C ARG A 819 66.41 6.70 28.60
N GLU A 820 67.70 6.64 28.28
CA GLU A 820 68.73 5.75 28.85
C GLU A 820 68.48 4.28 29.27
N GLN A 821 69.34 3.43 28.68
CA GLN A 821 70.23 2.42 29.31
C GLN A 821 69.85 0.91 29.40
N VAL A 822 70.61 0.13 28.61
CA VAL A 822 71.51 -1.00 29.04
C VAL A 822 71.01 -2.48 29.01
N ARG A 823 71.53 -3.22 27.98
CA ARG A 823 72.11 -4.60 27.98
C ARG A 823 71.21 -5.82 28.36
N LEU A 824 71.44 -7.10 27.95
CA LEU A 824 72.45 -7.83 27.13
C LEU A 824 71.94 -9.27 26.77
N SER A 825 72.39 -9.87 25.65
CA SER A 825 72.76 -11.31 25.35
C SER A 825 71.98 -12.53 25.96
N ASP A 826 71.96 -13.78 25.43
CA ASP A 826 72.64 -14.49 24.30
C ASP A 826 71.98 -15.89 24.06
N ARG A 827 72.12 -16.49 22.84
CA ARG A 827 72.22 -17.98 22.53
C ARG A 827 71.06 -18.93 22.94
N ASP A 828 70.89 -20.19 22.49
CA ASP A 828 71.32 -21.10 21.38
C ASP A 828 70.28 -22.28 21.32
N GLY A 829 70.19 -23.23 20.38
CA GLY A 829 70.91 -23.45 19.09
C GLY A 829 71.15 -24.95 18.74
N GLY A 830 70.28 -25.64 17.96
CA GLY A 830 70.60 -27.01 17.46
C GLY A 830 69.47 -27.99 17.03
N ARG A 831 69.60 -28.50 15.79
CA ARG A 831 68.84 -29.57 15.07
C ARG A 831 68.66 -30.94 15.78
N LYS A 832 67.61 -31.70 15.40
CA LYS A 832 67.71 -33.03 14.70
C LYS A 832 66.36 -33.71 14.38
N GLU A 833 66.32 -34.45 13.27
CA GLU A 833 65.24 -35.41 12.91
C GLU A 833 65.44 -36.77 13.60
N VAL A 834 64.34 -37.49 13.88
CA VAL A 834 64.31 -38.97 13.95
C VAL A 834 62.97 -39.48 13.42
N VAL A 835 63.01 -40.41 12.46
CA VAL A 835 61.84 -41.13 11.92
C VAL A 835 61.44 -42.31 12.84
N ARG A 836 60.15 -42.54 13.03
CA ARG A 836 59.63 -43.84 13.49
C ARG A 836 58.31 -44.20 12.81
N ARG A 837 58.20 -45.44 12.33
CA ARG A 837 57.11 -45.96 11.48
C ARG A 837 56.47 -47.17 12.16
N VAL A 838 55.15 -47.15 12.40
CA VAL A 838 54.32 -48.33 12.69
C VAL A 838 52.92 -48.12 12.11
N LEU A 839 52.38 -49.14 11.44
CA LEU A 839 50.98 -49.31 10.99
C LEU A 839 50.32 -50.41 11.86
N PRO A 840 49.02 -50.69 11.75
CA PRO A 840 47.86 -49.80 11.89
C PRO A 840 46.85 -50.36 12.93
N ALA A 841 46.02 -49.53 13.57
CA ALA A 841 44.92 -50.04 14.41
C ALA A 841 43.69 -49.13 14.42
N SER A 842 42.59 -49.70 13.93
CA SER A 842 41.20 -49.24 13.91
C SER A 842 40.69 -48.56 15.19
N ARG A 843 40.24 -47.30 15.06
CA ARG A 843 38.91 -46.79 15.48
C ARG A 843 38.74 -45.33 15.01
N PRO A 844 37.64 -44.96 14.33
CA PRO A 844 37.33 -43.55 14.14
C PRO A 844 37.00 -42.89 15.49
N PRO A 845 37.31 -41.60 15.68
CA PRO A 845 36.92 -40.87 16.89
C PRO A 845 35.39 -40.87 17.01
N LYS A 846 34.86 -41.02 18.24
CA LYS A 846 33.42 -40.88 18.48
C LYS A 846 32.98 -39.47 18.11
N MET A 847 31.91 -39.37 17.33
CA MET A 847 31.20 -38.11 17.09
C MET A 847 30.86 -37.42 18.41
N SER A 848 30.91 -36.08 18.42
CA SER A 848 30.40 -35.30 19.55
C SER A 848 28.91 -35.60 19.76
N VAL A 849 28.40 -35.49 21.00
CA VAL A 849 26.99 -35.77 21.30
C VAL A 849 26.06 -34.87 20.46
N HIS A 850 26.47 -33.63 20.17
CA HIS A 850 25.77 -32.74 19.24
C HIS A 850 25.73 -33.28 17.81
N LEU A 851 26.86 -33.76 17.27
CA LEU A 851 26.90 -34.34 15.92
C LEU A 851 26.13 -35.68 15.86
N GLN A 852 26.16 -36.48 16.94
CA GLN A 852 25.33 -37.68 17.08
C GLN A 852 23.83 -37.34 17.11
N HIS A 853 23.41 -36.29 17.80
CA HIS A 853 22.01 -35.82 17.81
C HIS A 853 21.60 -35.22 16.45
N SER A 854 22.50 -34.52 15.75
CA SER A 854 22.21 -34.00 14.41
C SER A 854 22.15 -35.11 13.35
N VAL A 855 23.01 -36.12 13.42
CA VAL A 855 22.96 -37.30 12.54
C VAL A 855 21.75 -38.20 12.84
N ASN A 856 21.38 -38.39 14.11
CA ASN A 856 20.15 -39.12 14.46
C ASN A 856 18.89 -38.40 13.96
N ARG A 857 18.85 -37.05 14.00
CA ARG A 857 17.77 -36.25 13.38
C ARG A 857 17.77 -36.36 11.85
N LEU A 858 18.93 -36.33 11.20
CA LEU A 858 19.06 -36.59 9.76
C LEU A 858 18.55 -38.00 9.38
N SER A 859 18.88 -39.02 10.17
CA SER A 859 18.44 -40.40 9.93
C SER A 859 16.92 -40.59 10.07
N HIS A 860 16.26 -39.86 10.97
CA HIS A 860 14.80 -39.91 11.11
C HIS A 860 14.08 -39.18 9.99
N ASN A 861 14.68 -38.10 9.46
CA ASN A 861 14.11 -37.27 8.40
C ASN A 861 14.28 -37.87 6.99
N LEU A 862 15.17 -38.86 6.81
CA LEU A 862 15.40 -39.52 5.51
C LEU A 862 14.27 -40.48 5.09
N ALA A 863 13.31 -40.76 5.97
CA ALA A 863 12.27 -41.78 5.78
C ALA A 863 10.95 -41.25 5.17
N SER A 864 10.81 -39.95 4.90
CA SER A 864 9.59 -39.34 4.35
C SER A 864 9.84 -38.54 3.07
N GLU A 865 9.32 -39.02 1.93
CA GLU A 865 9.69 -38.53 0.59
C GLU A 865 9.14 -37.15 0.19
N THR A 866 8.31 -36.50 1.01
CA THR A 866 7.47 -35.35 0.61
C THR A 866 8.11 -33.95 0.72
N ILE A 867 9.35 -33.80 1.21
CA ILE A 867 9.91 -32.48 1.60
C ILE A 867 11.21 -32.08 0.87
N ARG A 868 11.32 -32.33 -0.44
CA ARG A 868 12.47 -31.84 -1.23
C ARG A 868 12.52 -30.31 -1.43
N GLY A 869 11.38 -29.62 -1.39
CA GLY A 869 11.31 -28.19 -1.74
C GLY A 869 11.62 -27.16 -0.63
N ARG A 870 11.50 -27.51 0.66
CA ARG A 870 11.74 -26.53 1.76
C ARG A 870 13.17 -26.59 2.32
N GLN A 871 13.81 -27.76 2.34
CA GLN A 871 15.08 -27.95 3.03
C GLN A 871 16.30 -27.49 2.21
N ALA A 872 16.28 -27.58 0.88
CA ALA A 872 17.32 -26.97 0.03
C ALA A 872 17.50 -25.47 0.35
N ARG A 873 16.39 -24.73 0.43
CA ARG A 873 16.37 -23.30 0.81
C ARG A 873 16.75 -23.03 2.26
N ALA A 874 16.66 -24.01 3.16
CA ALA A 874 17.14 -23.84 4.54
C ALA A 874 18.67 -23.98 4.61
N PHE A 875 19.23 -24.96 3.90
CA PHE A 875 20.67 -25.17 3.80
C PHE A 875 21.38 -24.05 3.04
N GLU A 876 20.84 -23.66 1.88
CA GLU A 876 21.35 -22.55 1.06
C GLU A 876 21.34 -21.23 1.86
N ARG A 877 20.30 -20.99 2.68
CA ARG A 877 20.31 -19.86 3.63
C ARG A 877 21.35 -20.02 4.73
N SER A 878 21.51 -21.17 5.38
CA SER A 878 22.56 -21.36 6.40
C SER A 878 23.97 -21.16 5.84
N ALA A 879 24.30 -21.76 4.69
CA ALA A 879 25.63 -21.58 4.08
C ALA A 879 25.89 -20.11 3.71
N HIS A 880 24.91 -19.45 3.08
CA HIS A 880 25.03 -18.03 2.70
C HIS A 880 24.99 -17.07 3.91
N TYR A 881 24.43 -17.49 5.04
CA TYR A 881 24.42 -16.75 6.31
C TYR A 881 25.77 -16.85 7.01
N GLU A 882 26.30 -18.07 7.22
CA GLU A 882 27.59 -18.31 7.89
C GLU A 882 28.78 -17.63 7.16
N LEU A 883 28.77 -17.60 5.83
CA LEU A 883 29.85 -16.99 5.03
C LEU A 883 29.84 -15.45 5.02
N ASN A 884 28.72 -14.82 5.35
CA ASN A 884 28.54 -13.36 5.29
C ASN A 884 28.43 -12.69 6.67
N LEU A 885 28.37 -13.46 7.77
CA LEU A 885 28.15 -12.96 9.14
C LEU A 885 29.24 -13.33 10.17
N ALA A 886 30.44 -13.72 9.73
CA ALA A 886 31.59 -13.90 10.62
C ALA A 886 32.04 -12.55 11.24
N LEU A 887 31.43 -12.16 12.36
CA LEU A 887 31.64 -10.89 13.05
C LEU A 887 32.85 -10.93 14.02
N SER A 888 33.38 -12.12 14.30
CA SER A 888 34.62 -12.32 15.05
C SER A 888 35.60 -13.26 14.33
N ALA A 889 36.88 -13.13 14.66
CA ALA A 889 37.90 -14.09 14.22
C ALA A 889 37.75 -15.47 14.90
N GLU A 890 36.87 -15.61 15.89
CA GLU A 890 36.65 -16.87 16.64
C GLU A 890 35.63 -17.77 15.93
N GLU A 891 34.52 -17.20 15.45
CA GLU A 891 33.52 -17.89 14.62
C GLU A 891 34.15 -18.39 13.31
N LEU A 892 34.94 -17.54 12.63
CA LEU A 892 35.68 -17.94 11.42
C LEU A 892 36.68 -19.09 11.70
N ARG A 893 37.28 -19.14 12.90
CA ARG A 893 38.17 -20.25 13.31
C ARG A 893 37.38 -21.52 13.64
N SER A 894 36.19 -21.41 14.23
CA SER A 894 35.31 -22.56 14.51
C SER A 894 34.85 -23.21 13.20
N PHE A 895 34.31 -22.42 12.27
CA PHE A 895 33.88 -22.92 10.96
C PHE A 895 35.03 -23.58 10.17
N ASN A 896 36.24 -22.98 10.20
CA ASN A 896 37.41 -23.60 9.59
C ASN A 896 37.92 -24.84 10.32
N ALA A 897 37.72 -24.97 11.63
CA ALA A 897 38.04 -26.19 12.37
C ALA A 897 37.11 -27.34 11.97
N ASP A 898 35.82 -27.06 11.78
CA ASP A 898 34.85 -28.03 11.29
C ASP A 898 35.11 -28.43 9.84
N LEU A 899 35.39 -27.47 8.94
CA LEU A 899 35.81 -27.77 7.56
C LEU A 899 37.06 -28.66 7.52
N ARG A 900 38.06 -28.40 8.38
CA ARG A 900 39.29 -29.21 8.50
C ARG A 900 39.06 -30.62 9.03
N SER A 901 37.93 -30.89 9.67
CA SER A 901 37.57 -32.24 10.11
C SER A 901 37.11 -33.14 8.94
N VAL A 902 36.68 -32.53 7.83
CA VAL A 902 36.18 -33.22 6.63
C VAL A 902 37.17 -33.10 5.46
N PHE A 903 37.67 -31.90 5.19
CA PHE A 903 38.59 -31.60 4.10
C PHE A 903 39.94 -31.15 4.68
N PRO A 904 41.03 -31.91 4.48
CA PRO A 904 42.35 -31.46 4.92
C PRO A 904 42.71 -30.11 4.30
N LYS A 905 43.16 -29.14 5.11
CA LYS A 905 43.53 -27.78 4.67
C LYS A 905 44.37 -27.78 3.38
N ASN A 906 45.37 -28.67 3.32
CA ASN A 906 46.26 -28.78 2.17
C ASN A 906 45.50 -29.24 0.92
N ALA A 907 44.51 -30.13 1.04
CA ALA A 907 43.74 -30.60 -0.10
C ALA A 907 42.84 -29.48 -0.68
N ILE A 908 42.20 -28.67 0.17
CA ILE A 908 41.47 -27.46 -0.27
C ILE A 908 42.40 -26.50 -1.01
N LEU A 909 43.55 -26.18 -0.41
CA LEU A 909 44.50 -25.21 -0.96
C LEU A 909 45.20 -25.71 -2.24
N THR A 910 45.45 -27.02 -2.37
CA THR A 910 46.04 -27.62 -3.58
C THR A 910 45.04 -27.72 -4.73
N HIS A 911 43.75 -27.98 -4.45
CA HIS A 911 42.72 -28.04 -5.49
C HIS A 911 42.33 -26.65 -6.02
N GLY A 912 42.41 -25.61 -5.19
CA GLY A 912 42.13 -24.23 -5.60
C GLY A 912 40.64 -23.88 -5.57
N PHE A 913 40.29 -22.68 -6.04
CA PHE A 913 38.91 -22.16 -6.03
C PHE A 913 37.95 -22.87 -7.01
N HIS A 914 38.48 -23.65 -7.95
CA HIS A 914 37.68 -24.28 -9.00
C HIS A 914 36.91 -25.50 -8.47
N GLN A 915 35.63 -25.59 -8.82
CA GLN A 915 34.73 -26.67 -8.41
C GLN A 915 35.33 -28.06 -8.74
N PRO A 916 35.40 -29.00 -7.78
CA PRO A 916 35.93 -30.33 -8.01
C PRO A 916 34.99 -31.14 -8.89
N ASN A 917 35.57 -31.92 -9.80
CA ASN A 917 34.84 -32.93 -10.56
C ASN A 917 34.73 -34.23 -9.73
N GLU A 918 33.99 -35.21 -10.23
CA GLU A 918 33.64 -36.44 -9.48
C GLU A 918 34.86 -37.27 -9.05
N ASN A 919 35.99 -37.13 -9.75
CA ASN A 919 37.25 -37.84 -9.51
C ASN A 919 38.34 -36.93 -8.92
N ALA A 920 37.97 -35.80 -8.31
CA ALA A 920 38.92 -34.87 -7.75
C ALA A 920 39.54 -35.45 -6.46
N PRO A 921 40.89 -35.48 -6.31
CA PRO A 921 41.54 -36.07 -5.13
C PRO A 921 41.18 -35.42 -3.78
N VAL A 922 40.56 -34.24 -3.80
CA VAL A 922 40.03 -33.56 -2.60
C VAL A 922 38.70 -34.13 -2.10
N LEU A 923 38.04 -34.95 -2.92
CA LEU A 923 36.79 -35.66 -2.58
C LEU A 923 37.01 -37.14 -2.22
N ASP A 924 38.24 -37.66 -2.39
CA ASP A 924 38.55 -39.08 -2.15
C ASP A 924 38.31 -39.47 -0.68
N GLY A 925 37.52 -40.54 -0.48
CA GLY A 925 37.22 -41.10 0.84
C GLY A 925 36.08 -40.38 1.60
N LEU A 926 35.44 -39.39 1.00
CA LEU A 926 34.21 -38.78 1.53
C LEU A 926 32.99 -39.66 1.21
N SER A 927 31.97 -39.60 2.07
CA SER A 927 30.66 -40.17 1.77
C SER A 927 29.94 -39.32 0.72
N ASP A 928 29.10 -39.93 -0.13
CA ASP A 928 28.39 -39.30 -1.25
C ASP A 928 27.74 -37.94 -0.93
N GLY A 929 27.16 -37.76 0.26
CA GLY A 929 26.58 -36.48 0.70
C GLY A 929 27.60 -35.36 0.90
N TRP A 930 28.81 -35.67 1.40
CA TRP A 930 29.92 -34.72 1.54
C TRP A 930 30.60 -34.46 0.19
N THR A 931 30.69 -35.47 -0.67
CA THR A 931 31.12 -35.34 -2.07
C THR A 931 30.19 -34.39 -2.83
N GLN A 932 28.87 -34.54 -2.68
CA GLN A 932 27.89 -33.64 -3.28
C GLN A 932 27.97 -32.22 -2.69
N PHE A 933 28.02 -32.08 -1.36
CA PHE A 933 28.17 -30.78 -0.69
C PHE A 933 29.41 -30.01 -1.18
N ALA A 934 30.58 -30.66 -1.24
CA ALA A 934 31.79 -30.02 -1.69
C ALA A 934 31.75 -29.67 -3.17
N ARG A 935 31.12 -30.47 -4.03
CA ARG A 935 30.87 -30.03 -5.41
C ARG A 935 30.01 -28.78 -5.44
N ASP A 936 28.89 -28.76 -4.70
CA ASP A 936 27.92 -27.67 -4.80
C ASP A 936 28.35 -26.35 -4.12
N ASN A 937 29.31 -26.41 -3.18
CA ASN A 937 29.70 -25.26 -2.33
C ASN A 937 31.24 -25.04 -2.30
N TRP A 938 31.95 -25.49 -3.33
CA TRP A 938 33.42 -25.41 -3.35
C TRP A 938 34.02 -24.00 -3.31
N PRO A 939 33.51 -23.03 -4.10
CA PRO A 939 34.00 -21.64 -4.06
C PRO A 939 34.02 -21.08 -2.63
N GLU A 940 32.99 -21.41 -1.86
CA GLU A 940 32.76 -21.00 -0.48
C GLU A 940 33.70 -21.70 0.51
N VAL A 941 33.84 -23.04 0.40
CA VAL A 941 34.80 -23.84 1.19
C VAL A 941 36.24 -23.35 0.96
N PHE A 942 36.60 -23.04 -0.29
CA PHE A 942 37.91 -22.45 -0.60
C PHE A 942 38.04 -21.03 -0.04
N ALA A 943 37.03 -20.17 -0.21
CA ALA A 943 37.07 -18.78 0.25
C ALA A 943 37.27 -18.68 1.77
N ALA A 944 36.54 -19.50 2.55
CA ALA A 944 36.66 -19.53 4.01
C ALA A 944 38.06 -19.99 4.47
N GLN A 945 38.60 -21.05 3.86
CA GLN A 945 39.94 -21.55 4.20
C GLN A 945 41.07 -20.62 3.70
N TRP A 946 40.85 -19.90 2.59
CA TRP A 946 41.78 -18.91 2.07
C TRP A 946 41.83 -17.63 2.92
N ALA A 947 40.67 -17.15 3.39
CA ALA A 947 40.56 -15.99 4.28
C ALA A 947 41.36 -16.19 5.58
N GLU A 948 41.22 -17.36 6.21
CA GLU A 948 41.99 -17.73 7.41
C GLU A 948 43.50 -17.83 7.14
N THR A 949 43.90 -18.24 5.93
CA THR A 949 45.32 -18.41 5.56
C THR A 949 46.01 -17.07 5.26
N ARG A 950 45.25 -15.97 5.10
CA ARG A 950 45.77 -14.60 5.02
C ARG A 950 45.73 -13.83 6.34
N ALA A 951 45.15 -14.39 7.40
CA ALA A 951 44.92 -13.70 8.66
C ALA A 951 46.16 -13.69 9.60
N GLU A 952 47.29 -13.16 9.13
CA GLU A 952 48.30 -12.63 10.06
C GLU A 952 47.79 -11.28 10.62
N LEU A 953 47.70 -11.20 11.95
CA LEU A 953 47.08 -10.08 12.67
C LEU A 953 47.90 -8.78 12.56
N GLN A 954 47.47 -7.84 11.71
CA GLN A 954 47.77 -6.42 11.87
C GLN A 954 46.53 -5.53 11.65
N PRO A 955 46.41 -4.38 12.37
CA PRO A 955 45.24 -3.50 12.27
C PRO A 955 45.29 -2.69 10.97
N LEU A 956 44.29 -2.88 10.11
CA LEU A 956 44.23 -2.29 8.76
C LEU A 956 43.77 -0.82 8.74
N THR A 957 44.60 0.08 9.29
CA THR A 957 44.63 1.48 8.87
C THR A 957 45.78 1.69 7.88
N GLU A 958 45.46 2.25 6.69
CA GLU A 958 46.34 2.65 5.55
C GLU A 958 46.21 1.81 4.25
N ARG A 959 45.26 2.21 3.37
CA ARG A 959 45.29 2.29 1.87
C ARG A 959 45.74 1.05 1.01
N SER A 960 45.19 0.75 -0.18
CA SER A 960 44.21 1.45 -1.04
C SER A 960 43.71 0.61 -2.24
N ARG A 961 42.56 1.02 -2.81
CA ARG A 961 41.93 0.67 -4.11
C ARG A 961 41.26 -0.73 -4.24
N PRO A 962 40.20 -0.86 -5.08
CA PRO A 962 39.49 -2.12 -5.27
C PRO A 962 40.30 -3.13 -6.08
N TRP A 963 40.00 -4.39 -5.83
CA TRP A 963 40.58 -5.60 -6.41
C TRP A 963 40.75 -5.57 -7.93
N ASP A 964 42.01 -5.61 -8.37
CA ASP A 964 42.40 -5.86 -9.76
C ASP A 964 42.71 -7.36 -9.92
N VAL A 965 41.84 -8.07 -10.66
CA VAL A 965 41.94 -9.53 -10.84
C VAL A 965 43.10 -9.92 -11.76
N GLY A 966 43.76 -8.96 -12.44
CA GLY A 966 44.89 -9.21 -13.32
C GLY A 966 46.20 -9.65 -12.64
N ARG A 967 46.31 -9.57 -11.30
CA ARG A 967 47.58 -9.83 -10.58
C ARG A 967 47.79 -11.23 -10.00
N ALA A 968 46.81 -12.14 -10.10
CA ALA A 968 46.98 -13.52 -9.62
C ALA A 968 47.86 -14.39 -10.54
N ALA A 969 48.05 -14.01 -11.81
CA ALA A 969 48.80 -14.79 -12.80
C ALA A 969 50.33 -14.48 -12.84
N ALA A 970 50.84 -13.60 -11.98
CA ALA A 970 52.16 -12.98 -12.14
C ALA A 970 53.21 -13.37 -11.07
N PHE A 971 52.98 -14.44 -10.28
CA PHE A 971 53.86 -14.79 -9.15
C PHE A 971 54.18 -16.28 -8.97
N THR A 972 53.87 -17.14 -9.94
CA THR A 972 54.22 -18.58 -9.88
C THR A 972 55.60 -18.93 -10.44
N GLU A 973 56.30 -18.02 -11.11
CA GLU A 973 57.66 -18.27 -11.62
C GLU A 973 58.66 -17.18 -11.25
N GLY A 974 59.85 -17.64 -10.83
CA GLY A 974 60.93 -16.84 -10.27
C GLY A 974 61.84 -16.15 -11.30
N PRO A 975 63.00 -15.64 -10.85
CA PRO A 975 63.62 -14.49 -11.50
C PRO A 975 64.70 -14.82 -12.56
N ASP A 976 65.10 -13.72 -13.20
CA ASP A 976 66.45 -13.35 -13.63
C ASP A 976 66.75 -13.21 -15.14
N ARG A 977 66.69 -11.94 -15.56
CA ARG A 977 67.68 -11.22 -16.37
C ARG A 977 68.16 -11.83 -17.71
N THR A 978 67.49 -11.35 -18.76
CA THR A 978 68.09 -10.65 -19.92
C THR A 978 69.40 -11.18 -20.54
N PRO A 979 69.34 -11.53 -21.83
CA PRO A 979 70.39 -11.19 -22.78
C PRO A 979 69.91 -10.31 -23.95
N LYS A 980 70.86 -9.56 -24.54
CA LYS A 980 70.68 -8.86 -25.83
C LYS A 980 70.72 -9.87 -26.99
N ARG A 981 70.03 -9.53 -28.09
CA ARG A 981 70.23 -9.94 -29.51
C ARG A 981 71.22 -11.10 -29.78
N VAL A 982 70.78 -12.14 -30.51
CA VAL A 982 71.03 -12.37 -31.95
C VAL A 982 70.41 -13.71 -32.43
N GLN A 983 69.77 -13.68 -33.61
CA GLN A 983 69.46 -14.73 -34.62
C GLN A 983 68.97 -16.17 -34.29
N GLU A 984 67.82 -16.47 -34.93
CA GLU A 984 67.52 -17.62 -35.83
C GLU A 984 67.28 -19.08 -35.35
N ASN A 985 66.28 -19.66 -36.03
CA ASN A 985 66.05 -21.08 -36.39
C ASN A 985 65.48 -22.09 -35.36
N ASP A 986 64.14 -22.14 -35.29
CA ASP A 986 63.40 -23.41 -35.39
C ASP A 986 62.00 -23.18 -36.05
N PRO A 987 61.55 -23.89 -37.12
CA PRO A 987 60.46 -23.43 -37.98
C PRO A 987 59.01 -23.84 -37.61
N ALA A 988 58.77 -24.54 -36.49
CA ALA A 988 57.50 -25.24 -36.26
C ALA A 988 56.40 -24.44 -35.52
N SER A 989 56.74 -23.55 -34.58
CA SER A 989 55.73 -22.81 -33.78
C SER A 989 55.27 -21.49 -34.41
N ASN A 990 55.99 -21.01 -35.44
CA ASN A 990 55.83 -19.67 -36.00
C ASN A 990 54.80 -19.58 -37.15
N ARG A 991 53.86 -20.55 -37.24
CA ARG A 991 52.87 -20.63 -38.33
C ARG A 991 51.39 -20.53 -37.93
N VAL A 992 51.07 -20.41 -36.63
CA VAL A 992 49.68 -20.21 -36.15
C VAL A 992 49.54 -19.01 -35.21
N ARG A 993 50.63 -18.38 -34.75
CA ARG A 993 50.61 -17.15 -33.95
C ARG A 993 50.86 -15.86 -34.76
N SER A 994 50.50 -15.85 -36.05
CA SER A 994 50.48 -14.63 -36.89
C SER A 994 49.13 -14.31 -37.53
N THR A 995 48.02 -14.88 -37.01
CA THR A 995 46.66 -14.69 -37.55
C THR A 995 45.58 -14.62 -36.45
N MET A 996 45.81 -13.77 -35.45
CA MET A 996 44.71 -12.96 -34.91
C MET A 996 45.11 -11.50 -34.99
N GLN A 997 44.70 -10.88 -36.10
CA GLN A 997 44.66 -9.43 -36.22
C GLN A 997 43.90 -8.87 -35.01
N THR A 998 44.34 -7.75 -34.44
CA THR A 998 43.48 -6.95 -33.55
C THR A 998 42.21 -6.67 -34.33
N ALA A 999 41.08 -7.27 -33.91
CA ALA A 999 39.85 -7.28 -34.69
C ALA A 999 39.47 -5.84 -35.04
N LYS A 1000 39.44 -5.53 -36.36
CA LYS A 1000 39.06 -4.22 -36.88
C LYS A 1000 37.70 -3.88 -36.27
N PRO A 1001 37.55 -2.76 -35.54
CA PRO A 1001 36.29 -2.46 -34.88
C PRO A 1001 35.18 -2.35 -35.93
N LEU A 1002 33.99 -2.83 -35.57
CA LEU A 1002 32.87 -2.89 -36.50
C LEU A 1002 32.59 -1.51 -37.10
N ILE A 1003 32.72 -0.45 -36.27
CA ILE A 1003 32.70 0.94 -36.72
C ILE A 1003 33.89 1.68 -36.09
N ASP A 1004 34.72 2.33 -36.90
CA ASP A 1004 35.88 3.09 -36.42
C ASP A 1004 35.44 4.33 -35.62
N ALA A 1005 36.38 4.90 -34.85
CA ALA A 1005 36.18 6.18 -34.19
C ALA A 1005 36.22 7.34 -35.20
N VAL A 1006 35.37 8.35 -35.01
CA VAL A 1006 35.41 9.64 -35.71
C VAL A 1006 35.84 10.70 -34.68
N PRO A 1007 37.16 11.01 -34.58
CA PRO A 1007 37.67 11.90 -33.54
C PRO A 1007 37.22 13.36 -33.71
N ASP A 1008 37.08 13.80 -34.96
CA ASP A 1008 36.92 15.20 -35.38
C ASP A 1008 35.55 15.48 -36.03
N LEU A 1009 34.46 14.99 -35.41
CA LEU A 1009 33.12 15.41 -35.82
C LEU A 1009 32.92 16.92 -35.51
N PRO A 1010 32.53 17.76 -36.48
CA PRO A 1010 32.40 19.20 -36.28
C PRO A 1010 31.25 19.56 -35.31
N PRO A 1011 31.32 20.71 -34.64
CA PRO A 1011 30.19 21.25 -33.89
C PRO A 1011 29.05 21.67 -34.84
N LEU A 1012 27.80 21.61 -34.37
CA LEU A 1012 26.66 22.14 -35.11
C LEU A 1012 26.74 23.67 -35.23
N GLU A 1013 26.36 24.22 -36.38
CA GLU A 1013 26.24 25.67 -36.55
C GLU A 1013 25.00 26.19 -35.81
N ASP A 1014 25.16 27.23 -34.98
CA ASP A 1014 24.09 27.74 -34.12
C ASP A 1014 22.85 28.24 -34.91
N ARG A 1015 23.04 28.67 -36.17
CA ARG A 1015 21.97 29.01 -37.12
C ARG A 1015 21.12 27.80 -37.53
N GLU A 1016 21.75 26.66 -37.79
CA GLU A 1016 21.05 25.42 -38.14
C GLU A 1016 20.26 24.89 -36.94
N ILE A 1017 20.87 24.92 -35.73
CA ILE A 1017 20.20 24.49 -34.50
C ILE A 1017 18.95 25.35 -34.24
N ARG A 1018 19.04 26.68 -34.38
CA ARG A 1018 17.87 27.58 -34.28
C ARG A 1018 16.80 27.26 -35.32
N THR A 1019 17.19 27.04 -36.58
CA THR A 1019 16.27 26.71 -37.68
C THR A 1019 15.54 25.38 -37.45
N HIS A 1020 16.21 24.39 -36.86
CA HIS A 1020 15.60 23.11 -36.49
C HIS A 1020 14.76 23.18 -35.21
N ALA A 1021 15.18 23.95 -34.20
CA ALA A 1021 14.39 24.16 -32.98
C ALA A 1021 13.04 24.84 -33.29
N ALA A 1022 13.02 25.81 -34.21
CA ALA A 1022 11.79 26.49 -34.66
C ALA A 1022 10.79 25.54 -35.37
N LYS A 1023 11.23 24.37 -35.85
CA LYS A 1023 10.40 23.35 -36.50
C LYS A 1023 9.98 22.21 -35.55
N ASP A 1024 10.43 22.24 -34.29
CA ASP A 1024 10.19 21.20 -33.31
C ASP A 1024 8.72 21.15 -32.88
N ILE A 1025 8.14 19.95 -32.78
CA ILE A 1025 6.73 19.78 -32.42
C ILE A 1025 6.41 20.32 -31.02
N SER A 1026 7.39 20.28 -30.11
CA SER A 1026 7.24 20.76 -28.73
C SER A 1026 7.14 22.30 -28.61
N ALA A 1027 7.52 23.04 -29.65
CA ALA A 1027 7.41 24.50 -29.69
C ALA A 1027 6.06 25.00 -30.24
N ARG A 1028 5.23 24.10 -30.83
CA ARG A 1028 3.94 24.47 -31.45
C ARG A 1028 2.91 25.09 -30.49
N PRO A 1029 2.73 24.61 -29.24
CA PRO A 1029 1.71 25.19 -28.35
C PRO A 1029 1.98 26.66 -28.00
N THR A 1030 3.22 27.00 -27.67
CA THR A 1030 3.60 28.40 -27.36
C THR A 1030 3.56 29.30 -28.60
N LEU A 1031 3.88 28.77 -29.78
CA LEU A 1031 3.71 29.49 -31.04
C LEU A 1031 2.23 29.77 -31.36
N ALA A 1032 1.32 28.83 -31.06
CA ALA A 1032 -0.11 29.03 -31.27
C ALA A 1032 -0.67 30.16 -30.38
N THR A 1033 -0.25 30.22 -29.11
CA THR A 1033 -0.63 31.33 -28.20
C THR A 1033 -0.09 32.67 -28.70
N ALA A 1034 1.15 32.72 -29.19
CA ALA A 1034 1.71 33.93 -29.79
C ALA A 1034 0.95 34.37 -31.06
N LYS A 1035 0.52 33.41 -31.90
CA LYS A 1035 -0.31 33.67 -33.09
C LYS A 1035 -1.69 34.24 -32.76
N ASP A 1036 -2.36 33.73 -31.72
CA ASP A 1036 -3.66 34.27 -31.29
C ASP A 1036 -3.56 35.74 -30.85
N ILE A 1037 -2.55 36.09 -30.05
CA ILE A 1037 -2.31 37.49 -29.65
C ILE A 1037 -1.91 38.36 -30.84
N ALA A 1038 -1.05 37.86 -31.75
CA ALA A 1038 -0.73 38.56 -33.00
C ALA A 1038 -2.00 38.84 -33.84
N GLY A 1039 -2.96 37.91 -33.85
CA GLY A 1039 -4.27 38.05 -34.48
C GLY A 1039 -5.11 39.23 -33.96
N ARG A 1040 -4.80 39.78 -32.79
CA ARG A 1040 -5.47 40.96 -32.21
C ARG A 1040 -4.74 42.28 -32.52
N ILE A 1041 -3.48 42.20 -32.96
CA ILE A 1041 -2.57 43.34 -33.14
C ILE A 1041 -2.36 43.67 -34.63
N TYR A 1042 -2.13 42.65 -35.45
CA TYR A 1042 -1.73 42.79 -36.85
C TYR A 1042 -2.89 42.52 -37.83
N ILE A 1043 -2.83 43.13 -39.00
CA ILE A 1043 -3.72 42.81 -40.13
C ILE A 1043 -3.37 41.41 -40.67
N GLU A 1044 -2.07 41.12 -40.83
CA GLU A 1044 -1.54 39.83 -41.28
C GLU A 1044 -0.73 39.17 -40.14
N PRO A 1045 -1.38 38.44 -39.21
CA PRO A 1045 -0.73 37.94 -38.00
C PRO A 1045 0.33 36.87 -38.27
N ASP A 1046 0.09 35.97 -39.22
CA ASP A 1046 1.07 34.95 -39.60
C ASP A 1046 2.34 35.57 -40.19
N HIS A 1047 2.20 36.59 -41.05
CA HIS A 1047 3.34 37.30 -41.64
C HIS A 1047 4.18 38.04 -40.58
N ALA A 1048 3.54 38.65 -39.58
CA ALA A 1048 4.23 39.28 -38.47
C ALA A 1048 5.03 38.28 -37.62
N ILE A 1049 4.44 37.12 -37.32
CA ILE A 1049 5.11 36.01 -36.62
C ILE A 1049 6.28 35.47 -37.45
N GLU A 1050 6.11 35.28 -38.76
CA GLU A 1050 7.18 34.82 -39.65
C GLU A 1050 8.37 35.79 -39.67
N ARG A 1051 8.14 37.11 -39.70
CA ARG A 1051 9.23 38.10 -39.60
C ARG A 1051 9.95 38.06 -38.25
N MET A 1052 9.21 37.96 -37.14
CA MET A 1052 9.81 37.83 -35.79
C MET A 1052 10.69 36.58 -35.72
N MET A 1053 10.18 35.43 -36.21
CA MET A 1053 10.91 34.17 -36.22
C MET A 1053 12.11 34.16 -37.17
N ALA A 1054 12.02 34.82 -38.33
CA ALA A 1054 13.14 35.00 -39.24
C ALA A 1054 14.25 35.85 -38.59
N GLN A 1055 13.88 36.97 -37.93
CA GLN A 1055 14.83 37.83 -37.24
C GLN A 1055 15.57 37.11 -36.09
N TYR A 1056 14.88 36.27 -35.31
CA TYR A 1056 15.53 35.40 -34.32
C TYR A 1056 16.39 34.30 -34.98
N GLY A 1057 15.91 33.70 -36.07
CA GLY A 1057 16.65 32.70 -36.85
C GLY A 1057 17.97 33.23 -37.42
N GLU A 1058 18.03 34.51 -37.80
CA GLU A 1058 19.26 35.18 -38.21
C GLU A 1058 20.09 35.66 -37.03
N ARG A 1059 19.57 36.59 -36.22
CA ARG A 1059 20.35 37.33 -35.21
C ARG A 1059 20.56 36.57 -33.89
N GLY A 1060 19.62 35.71 -33.50
CA GLY A 1060 19.71 34.88 -32.29
C GLY A 1060 19.52 35.62 -30.96
N ASP A 1061 19.32 36.94 -30.99
CA ASP A 1061 19.10 37.76 -29.79
C ASP A 1061 17.61 37.88 -29.49
N ALA A 1062 17.13 37.05 -28.56
CA ALA A 1062 15.76 37.12 -28.07
C ALA A 1062 15.44 38.47 -27.40
N ARG A 1063 16.37 39.02 -26.59
CA ARG A 1063 16.12 40.27 -25.85
C ARG A 1063 15.98 41.47 -26.78
N ALA A 1064 16.80 41.54 -27.84
CA ALA A 1064 16.65 42.56 -28.87
C ALA A 1064 15.31 42.44 -29.61
N LEU A 1065 14.90 41.22 -29.97
CA LEU A 1065 13.61 40.99 -30.65
C LEU A 1065 12.42 41.39 -29.76
N ILE A 1066 12.36 40.94 -28.50
CA ILE A 1066 11.26 41.30 -27.58
C ILE A 1066 11.20 42.83 -27.38
N SER A 1067 12.36 43.48 -27.18
CA SER A 1067 12.45 44.94 -27.05
C SER A 1067 12.00 45.69 -28.31
N GLU A 1068 12.21 45.13 -29.50
CA GLU A 1068 11.73 45.71 -30.76
C GLU A 1068 10.21 45.49 -30.96
N VAL A 1069 9.67 44.33 -30.56
CA VAL A 1069 8.22 44.07 -30.55
C VAL A 1069 7.49 45.07 -29.64
N GLU A 1070 8.06 45.41 -28.47
CA GLU A 1070 7.47 46.38 -27.55
C GLU A 1070 7.55 47.83 -28.06
N ARG A 1071 8.70 48.23 -28.63
CA ARG A 1071 8.96 49.64 -28.99
C ARG A 1071 8.50 50.03 -30.38
N SER A 1072 8.52 49.08 -31.32
CA SER A 1072 8.26 49.33 -32.74
C SER A 1072 7.48 48.16 -33.38
N PRO A 1073 6.30 47.79 -32.85
CA PRO A 1073 5.53 46.63 -33.34
C PRO A 1073 5.22 46.72 -34.84
N SER A 1074 5.05 47.92 -35.41
CA SER A 1074 4.84 48.15 -36.84
C SER A 1074 5.98 47.66 -37.76
N ASN A 1075 7.18 47.37 -37.24
CA ASN A 1075 8.28 46.81 -38.03
C ASN A 1075 7.94 45.39 -38.54
N PHE A 1076 7.12 44.65 -37.79
CA PHE A 1076 6.76 43.26 -38.09
C PHE A 1076 5.53 43.14 -39.01
N GLY A 1077 4.67 44.17 -39.07
CA GLY A 1077 3.53 44.20 -39.98
C GLY A 1077 2.59 45.36 -39.71
N ASP A 1078 1.62 45.59 -40.61
CA ASP A 1078 0.62 46.63 -40.42
C ASP A 1078 -0.30 46.32 -39.24
N LEU A 1079 -0.46 47.30 -38.35
CA LEU A 1079 -1.32 47.19 -37.18
C LEU A 1079 -2.80 47.34 -37.57
N ARG A 1080 -3.69 46.61 -36.90
CA ARG A 1080 -5.14 46.80 -37.05
C ARG A 1080 -5.52 48.25 -36.77
N GLY A 1081 -6.52 48.75 -37.51
CA GLY A 1081 -6.95 50.15 -37.42
C GLY A 1081 -6.06 51.19 -38.11
N THR A 1082 -5.05 50.77 -38.87
CA THR A 1082 -4.21 51.69 -39.66
C THR A 1082 -4.96 52.19 -40.89
N THR A 1083 -5.26 53.50 -40.93
CA THR A 1083 -5.92 54.14 -42.08
C THR A 1083 -4.89 54.67 -43.09
N ARG A 1084 -5.27 54.81 -44.37
CA ARG A 1084 -4.42 55.34 -45.47
C ARG A 1084 -3.90 56.78 -45.25
N LEU A 1085 -4.36 57.47 -44.21
CA LEU A 1085 -3.94 58.83 -43.84
C LEU A 1085 -3.10 58.87 -42.55
N GLY A 1086 -2.74 57.72 -41.97
CA GLY A 1086 -1.92 57.64 -40.75
C GLY A 1086 -2.63 58.04 -39.46
N ILE A 1087 -3.94 58.33 -39.52
CA ILE A 1087 -4.75 58.72 -38.36
C ILE A 1087 -5.18 57.45 -37.61
N ALA A 1088 -4.87 57.36 -36.32
CA ALA A 1088 -5.23 56.23 -35.47
C ALA A 1088 -6.71 56.24 -35.11
N ASN A 1089 -7.41 55.13 -35.36
CA ASN A 1089 -8.77 54.89 -34.88
C ASN A 1089 -8.75 54.15 -33.51
N GLY A 1090 -9.93 53.77 -33.00
CA GLY A 1090 -10.06 53.00 -31.75
C GLY A 1090 -9.32 51.66 -31.80
N ASP A 1091 -9.49 50.90 -32.89
CA ASP A 1091 -8.89 49.58 -33.07
C ASP A 1091 -7.36 49.61 -32.97
N ARG A 1092 -6.71 50.66 -33.49
CA ARG A 1092 -5.25 50.82 -33.38
C ARG A 1092 -4.79 51.08 -31.95
N ARG A 1093 -5.61 51.72 -31.11
CA ARG A 1093 -5.30 51.90 -29.68
C ARG A 1093 -5.39 50.56 -28.95
N SER A 1094 -6.47 49.81 -29.16
CA SER A 1094 -6.64 48.47 -28.58
C SER A 1094 -5.57 47.48 -29.07
N ALA A 1095 -5.13 47.56 -30.34
CA ALA A 1095 -4.01 46.77 -30.84
C ALA A 1095 -2.69 47.07 -30.09
N LEU A 1096 -2.40 48.35 -29.81
CA LEU A 1096 -1.20 48.75 -29.07
C LEU A 1096 -1.24 48.33 -27.59
N GLU A 1097 -2.42 48.32 -26.96
CA GLU A 1097 -2.60 47.85 -25.57
C GLU A 1097 -2.26 46.36 -25.39
N GLN A 1098 -2.37 45.54 -26.43
CA GLN A 1098 -2.04 44.11 -26.39
C GLN A 1098 -0.54 43.82 -26.62
N VAL A 1099 0.26 44.79 -27.06
CA VAL A 1099 1.69 44.61 -27.39
C VAL A 1099 2.54 44.08 -26.21
N PRO A 1100 2.38 44.54 -24.94
CA PRO A 1100 3.11 43.97 -23.80
C PRO A 1100 2.71 42.52 -23.48
N MET A 1101 1.53 42.07 -23.92
CA MET A 1101 1.16 40.65 -23.82
C MET A 1101 1.79 39.84 -24.96
N MET A 1102 1.84 40.39 -26.18
CA MET A 1102 2.55 39.78 -27.31
C MET A 1102 4.03 39.56 -27.01
N ALA A 1103 4.70 40.57 -26.44
CA ALA A 1103 6.09 40.50 -25.99
C ALA A 1103 6.33 39.34 -25.01
N ARG A 1104 5.47 39.21 -23.98
CA ARG A 1104 5.56 38.11 -22.99
C ARG A 1104 5.29 36.72 -23.60
N GLN A 1105 4.34 36.59 -24.52
CA GLN A 1105 4.07 35.30 -25.18
C GLN A 1105 5.20 34.90 -26.13
N MET A 1106 5.80 35.87 -26.83
CA MET A 1106 6.97 35.62 -27.67
C MET A 1106 8.21 35.27 -26.82
N ASP A 1107 8.44 35.94 -25.69
CA ASP A 1107 9.54 35.59 -24.76
C ASP A 1107 9.39 34.16 -24.23
N ALA A 1108 8.18 33.76 -23.82
CA ALA A 1108 7.86 32.39 -23.41
C ALA A 1108 8.10 31.36 -24.53
N HIS A 1109 7.79 31.71 -25.79
CA HIS A 1109 8.07 30.85 -26.95
C HIS A 1109 9.58 30.73 -27.21
N LEU A 1110 10.33 31.84 -27.24
CA LEU A 1110 11.78 31.86 -27.42
C LEU A 1110 12.50 31.09 -26.30
N ALA A 1111 12.03 31.17 -25.05
CA ALA A 1111 12.55 30.39 -23.92
C ALA A 1111 12.28 28.87 -24.06
N VAL A 1112 11.27 28.44 -24.83
CA VAL A 1112 11.11 27.03 -25.22
C VAL A 1112 12.13 26.66 -26.30
N LEU A 1113 12.32 27.51 -27.31
CA LEU A 1113 13.31 27.28 -28.37
C LEU A 1113 14.76 27.24 -27.84
N ASP A 1114 15.12 28.09 -26.89
CA ASP A 1114 16.44 28.06 -26.25
C ASP A 1114 16.66 26.74 -25.48
N ARG A 1115 15.64 26.23 -24.77
CA ARG A 1115 15.73 24.92 -24.10
C ARG A 1115 15.86 23.75 -25.09
N ILE A 1116 15.22 23.84 -26.26
CA ILE A 1116 15.36 22.85 -27.34
C ILE A 1116 16.75 22.94 -27.99
N LYS A 1117 17.27 24.16 -28.19
CA LYS A 1117 18.61 24.44 -28.72
C LYS A 1117 19.69 23.86 -27.81
N GLU A 1118 19.64 24.13 -26.50
CA GLU A 1118 20.63 23.61 -25.56
C GLU A 1118 20.53 22.07 -25.43
N ARG A 1119 19.32 21.49 -25.38
CA ARG A 1119 19.16 20.02 -25.44
C ARG A 1119 19.78 19.41 -26.71
N ARG A 1120 19.62 20.04 -27.88
CA ARG A 1120 20.23 19.59 -29.14
C ARG A 1120 21.75 19.75 -29.15
N LYS A 1121 22.30 20.80 -28.52
CA LYS A 1121 23.75 20.97 -28.32
C LYS A 1121 24.32 19.90 -27.40
N GLU A 1122 23.65 19.61 -26.28
CA GLU A 1122 24.01 18.54 -25.35
C GLU A 1122 23.98 17.17 -26.02
N GLN A 1123 22.93 16.87 -26.79
CA GLN A 1123 22.81 15.63 -27.57
C GLN A 1123 23.91 15.50 -28.64
N HIS A 1124 24.24 16.58 -29.36
CA HIS A 1124 25.32 16.58 -30.34
C HIS A 1124 26.69 16.42 -29.68
N GLU A 1125 26.97 17.07 -28.55
CA GLU A 1125 28.23 16.90 -27.84
C GLU A 1125 28.36 15.50 -27.23
N ALA A 1126 27.27 14.93 -26.71
CA ALA A 1126 27.23 13.53 -26.30
C ALA A 1126 27.51 12.58 -27.48
N GLN A 1127 26.92 12.85 -28.64
CA GLN A 1127 27.22 12.12 -29.88
C GLN A 1127 28.69 12.26 -30.29
N ARG A 1128 29.29 13.46 -30.24
CA ARG A 1128 30.73 13.67 -30.51
C ARG A 1128 31.61 12.87 -29.54
N ILE A 1129 31.23 12.78 -28.27
CA ILE A 1129 31.94 11.97 -27.25
C ILE A 1129 31.78 10.46 -27.53
N ALA A 1130 30.61 10.00 -28.00
CA ALA A 1130 30.39 8.61 -28.39
C ALA A 1130 31.13 8.24 -29.67
N MET A 1131 31.08 9.10 -30.70
CA MET A 1131 31.75 8.94 -32.00
C MET A 1131 33.28 8.84 -31.87
N ARG A 1132 33.88 9.49 -30.86
CA ARG A 1132 35.31 9.37 -30.51
C ARG A 1132 35.75 7.98 -30.04
N LYS A 1133 34.81 7.08 -29.75
CA LYS A 1133 35.11 5.69 -29.37
C LYS A 1133 34.83 4.75 -30.55
N PRO A 1134 35.74 3.79 -30.86
CA PRO A 1134 35.42 2.75 -31.82
C PRO A 1134 34.32 1.85 -31.25
N LEU A 1135 33.38 1.42 -32.10
CA LEU A 1135 32.38 0.43 -31.72
C LEU A 1135 32.99 -0.96 -31.95
N PRO A 1136 33.26 -1.75 -30.89
CA PRO A 1136 33.76 -3.11 -31.05
C PRO A 1136 32.71 -3.97 -31.74
N ASP A 1137 33.19 -4.99 -32.46
CA ASP A 1137 32.34 -6.03 -33.01
C ASP A 1137 31.86 -6.97 -31.90
N LEU A 1138 30.75 -7.68 -32.15
CA LEU A 1138 30.26 -8.72 -31.22
C LEU A 1138 31.18 -9.93 -31.25
N SER A 1139 31.37 -10.56 -30.08
CA SER A 1139 32.05 -11.84 -29.94
C SER A 1139 31.42 -12.93 -30.81
N ARG A 1140 32.22 -13.97 -31.11
CA ARG A 1140 31.76 -15.09 -31.94
C ARG A 1140 30.66 -15.87 -31.23
N GLU A 1141 30.79 -15.98 -29.92
CA GLU A 1141 29.87 -16.59 -28.97
C GLU A 1141 28.52 -15.87 -29.00
N THR A 1142 28.52 -14.53 -28.89
CA THR A 1142 27.31 -13.71 -29.02
C THR A 1142 26.70 -13.76 -30.42
N GLY A 1143 27.52 -13.94 -31.47
CA GLY A 1143 27.02 -14.22 -32.83
C GLY A 1143 26.19 -15.51 -32.88
N VAL A 1144 26.72 -16.61 -32.35
CA VAL A 1144 26.02 -17.91 -32.26
C VAL A 1144 24.76 -17.81 -31.41
N PHE A 1145 24.81 -17.07 -30.29
CA PHE A 1145 23.64 -16.80 -29.44
C PHE A 1145 22.51 -16.09 -30.21
N LEU A 1146 22.83 -15.08 -31.02
CA LEU A 1146 21.85 -14.34 -31.82
C LEU A 1146 21.21 -15.22 -32.91
N ASP A 1147 21.99 -16.08 -33.57
CA ASP A 1147 21.49 -17.04 -34.56
C ASP A 1147 20.55 -18.08 -33.92
N GLN A 1148 20.92 -18.64 -32.75
CA GLN A 1148 20.08 -19.58 -32.00
C GLN A 1148 18.79 -18.91 -31.49
N MET A 1149 18.87 -17.67 -31.00
CA MET A 1149 17.70 -16.89 -30.58
C MET A 1149 16.77 -16.61 -31.77
N ALA A 1150 17.30 -16.28 -32.94
CA ALA A 1150 16.51 -16.11 -34.16
C ALA A 1150 15.86 -17.44 -34.62
N GLN A 1151 16.54 -18.58 -34.43
CA GLN A 1151 15.99 -19.91 -34.70
C GLN A 1151 14.83 -20.24 -33.74
N VAL A 1152 15.04 -20.07 -32.43
CA VAL A 1152 14.02 -20.35 -31.40
C VAL A 1152 12.80 -19.45 -31.55
N HIS A 1153 12.98 -18.17 -31.88
CA HIS A 1153 11.85 -17.26 -32.11
C HIS A 1153 10.93 -17.75 -33.26
N ARG A 1154 11.51 -18.34 -34.31
CA ARG A 1154 10.79 -18.90 -35.47
C ARG A 1154 10.15 -20.28 -35.23
N MET A 1155 10.46 -20.96 -34.11
CA MET A 1155 9.81 -22.24 -33.79
C MET A 1155 8.32 -22.04 -33.49
N PRO A 1156 7.45 -23.03 -33.78
CA PRO A 1156 6.07 -23.02 -33.30
C PRO A 1156 6.02 -23.03 -31.76
N SER A 1157 4.95 -22.48 -31.18
CA SER A 1157 4.75 -22.46 -29.72
C SER A 1157 4.54 -23.86 -29.15
N GLY A 1158 5.21 -24.16 -28.03
CA GLY A 1158 5.17 -25.46 -27.35
C GLY A 1158 6.39 -25.65 -26.45
N ALA A 1159 6.39 -26.73 -25.65
CA ALA A 1159 7.38 -26.98 -24.59
C ALA A 1159 8.85 -26.90 -25.09
N GLU A 1160 9.15 -27.43 -26.29
CA GLU A 1160 10.51 -27.37 -26.85
C GLU A 1160 10.99 -25.93 -27.12
N LYS A 1161 10.09 -25.03 -27.54
CA LYS A 1161 10.41 -23.61 -27.71
C LYS A 1161 10.64 -22.94 -26.37
N GLU A 1162 9.88 -23.31 -25.33
CA GLU A 1162 10.00 -22.76 -23.99
C GLU A 1162 11.31 -23.18 -23.32
N ASP A 1163 11.69 -24.45 -23.39
CA ASP A 1163 12.93 -24.95 -22.80
C ASP A 1163 14.17 -24.41 -23.52
N ARG A 1164 14.15 -24.34 -24.86
CA ARG A 1164 15.22 -23.65 -25.60
C ARG A 1164 15.26 -22.14 -25.30
N THR A 1165 14.12 -21.51 -25.02
CA THR A 1165 14.03 -20.10 -24.59
C THR A 1165 14.62 -19.89 -23.20
N ARG A 1166 14.32 -20.78 -22.24
CA ARG A 1166 14.95 -20.80 -20.90
C ARG A 1166 16.46 -20.97 -21.03
N LEU A 1167 16.91 -21.98 -21.77
CA LEU A 1167 18.33 -22.29 -21.95
C LEU A 1167 19.10 -21.12 -22.56
N LEU A 1168 18.58 -20.49 -23.62
CA LEU A 1168 19.20 -19.29 -24.22
C LEU A 1168 19.36 -18.16 -23.20
N LEU A 1169 18.32 -17.89 -22.40
CA LEU A 1169 18.36 -16.80 -21.42
C LEU A 1169 19.27 -17.11 -20.19
N THR A 1170 19.84 -18.31 -20.09
CA THR A 1170 20.93 -18.60 -19.12
C THR A 1170 22.28 -18.02 -19.54
N ASP A 1171 22.51 -17.74 -20.83
CA ASP A 1171 23.73 -17.06 -21.30
C ASP A 1171 23.69 -15.55 -21.00
N LYS A 1172 23.92 -15.25 -19.73
CA LYS A 1172 23.99 -13.88 -19.21
C LYS A 1172 25.11 -13.07 -19.86
N ALA A 1173 26.18 -13.71 -20.34
CA ALA A 1173 27.31 -13.02 -20.95
C ALA A 1173 26.94 -12.45 -22.32
N SER A 1174 26.39 -13.30 -23.20
CA SER A 1174 25.96 -12.87 -24.54
C SER A 1174 24.80 -11.86 -24.47
N VAL A 1175 23.81 -12.08 -23.59
CA VAL A 1175 22.73 -11.10 -23.36
C VAL A 1175 23.28 -9.73 -22.93
N GLN A 1176 24.25 -9.69 -22.01
CA GLN A 1176 24.89 -8.43 -21.59
C GLN A 1176 25.74 -7.79 -22.70
N GLU A 1177 26.33 -8.57 -23.60
CA GLU A 1177 27.05 -8.04 -24.76
C GLU A 1177 26.11 -7.40 -25.79
N VAL A 1178 25.01 -8.07 -26.14
CA VAL A 1178 23.97 -7.53 -27.04
C VAL A 1178 23.39 -6.21 -26.49
N VAL A 1179 23.11 -6.14 -25.18
CA VAL A 1179 22.61 -4.92 -24.52
C VAL A 1179 23.66 -3.80 -24.54
N ARG A 1180 24.93 -4.09 -24.22
CA ARG A 1180 26.02 -3.10 -24.28
C ARG A 1180 26.24 -2.56 -25.70
N PHE A 1181 26.17 -3.43 -26.70
CA PHE A 1181 26.31 -3.05 -28.11
C PHE A 1181 25.12 -2.21 -28.59
N ARG A 1182 23.87 -2.57 -28.27
CA ARG A 1182 22.69 -1.73 -28.56
C ARG A 1182 22.80 -0.36 -27.90
N ARG A 1183 23.21 -0.30 -26.64
CA ARG A 1183 23.41 0.96 -25.91
C ARG A 1183 24.45 1.84 -26.59
N ALA A 1184 25.60 1.29 -26.99
CA ALA A 1184 26.64 2.06 -27.68
C ALA A 1184 26.18 2.59 -29.06
N LEU A 1185 25.31 1.85 -29.78
CA LEU A 1185 24.65 2.37 -30.99
C LEU A 1185 23.68 3.52 -30.68
N THR A 1186 22.88 3.40 -29.60
CA THR A 1186 21.97 4.47 -29.16
C THR A 1186 22.73 5.73 -28.75
N GLU A 1187 23.83 5.59 -28.01
CA GLU A 1187 24.71 6.71 -27.63
C GLU A 1187 25.37 7.38 -28.86
N ARG A 1188 25.57 6.64 -29.97
CA ARG A 1188 26.21 7.15 -31.20
C ARG A 1188 25.23 7.70 -32.24
N TYR A 1189 23.99 7.24 -32.30
CA TYR A 1189 23.03 7.58 -33.36
C TYR A 1189 21.63 8.02 -32.88
N GLY A 1190 21.40 8.04 -31.56
CA GLY A 1190 20.09 8.35 -30.98
C GLY A 1190 19.17 7.14 -30.84
N GLU A 1191 18.00 7.37 -30.24
CA GLU A 1191 17.02 6.32 -29.94
C GLU A 1191 16.15 5.95 -31.15
N GLY A 1192 15.80 4.68 -31.24
CA GLY A 1192 14.95 4.13 -32.31
C GLY A 1192 15.74 3.50 -33.46
N SER A 1193 15.13 2.46 -34.07
CA SER A 1193 15.82 1.66 -35.09
C SER A 1193 16.03 2.41 -36.41
N ASP A 1194 15.17 3.38 -36.75
CA ASP A 1194 15.36 4.23 -37.93
C ASP A 1194 16.40 5.33 -37.69
N ALA A 1195 16.51 5.89 -36.48
CA ALA A 1195 17.58 6.82 -36.12
C ALA A 1195 18.95 6.14 -36.23
N ILE A 1196 19.08 4.91 -35.69
CA ILE A 1196 20.28 4.10 -35.80
C ILE A 1196 20.58 3.73 -37.27
N ARG A 1197 19.59 3.32 -38.07
CA ARG A 1197 19.79 3.01 -39.50
C ARG A 1197 20.25 4.23 -40.31
N ASN A 1198 19.60 5.38 -40.11
CA ASN A 1198 19.95 6.62 -40.80
C ASN A 1198 21.33 7.14 -40.35
N GLY A 1199 21.64 7.06 -39.06
CA GLY A 1199 22.95 7.41 -38.51
C GLY A 1199 24.08 6.56 -39.07
N ILE A 1200 23.88 5.25 -39.21
CA ILE A 1200 24.85 4.32 -39.86
C ILE A 1200 25.05 4.68 -41.34
N ALA A 1201 23.99 4.97 -42.06
CA ALA A 1201 24.08 5.38 -43.48
C ALA A 1201 24.84 6.70 -43.67
N GLN A 1202 24.88 7.56 -42.65
CA GLN A 1202 25.51 8.88 -42.65
C GLN A 1202 26.85 8.92 -41.89
N ASP A 1203 27.29 7.83 -41.26
CA ASP A 1203 28.49 7.82 -40.41
C ASP A 1203 29.78 8.04 -41.24
N PRO A 1204 30.61 9.06 -40.93
CA PRO A 1204 31.86 9.32 -41.64
C PRO A 1204 32.85 8.14 -41.65
N ALA A 1205 32.85 7.27 -40.63
CA ALA A 1205 33.69 6.08 -40.58
C ALA A 1205 33.20 4.94 -41.50
N LEU A 1206 31.96 5.02 -41.99
CA LEU A 1206 31.34 4.00 -42.84
C LEU A 1206 31.15 4.46 -44.28
N THR A 1207 30.88 5.74 -44.52
CA THR A 1207 30.73 6.32 -45.87
C THR A 1207 32.01 6.14 -46.72
N ALA A 1208 33.19 6.15 -46.08
CA ALA A 1208 34.48 5.87 -46.70
C ALA A 1208 34.76 4.37 -46.97
N ARG A 1209 33.94 3.44 -46.46
CA ARG A 1209 34.11 1.99 -46.65
C ARG A 1209 33.39 1.47 -47.91
N SER A 1210 33.78 0.27 -48.36
CA SER A 1210 33.14 -0.39 -49.51
C SER A 1210 31.65 -0.67 -49.25
N ALA A 1211 30.86 -0.86 -50.32
CA ALA A 1211 29.43 -1.14 -50.19
C ALA A 1211 29.16 -2.44 -49.39
N ALA A 1212 29.95 -3.48 -49.63
CA ALA A 1212 29.85 -4.76 -48.92
C ALA A 1212 30.22 -4.64 -47.41
N GLU A 1213 31.22 -3.83 -47.05
CA GLU A 1213 31.53 -3.57 -45.64
C GLU A 1213 30.41 -2.79 -44.93
N ARG A 1214 29.76 -1.84 -45.62
CA ARG A 1214 28.59 -1.11 -45.09
C ARG A 1214 27.40 -2.03 -44.90
N GLU A 1215 27.12 -2.91 -45.85
CA GLU A 1215 26.06 -3.91 -45.78
C GLU A 1215 26.27 -4.90 -44.62
N LEU A 1216 27.52 -5.33 -44.38
CA LEU A 1216 27.87 -6.18 -43.23
C LEU A 1216 27.58 -5.50 -41.88
N VAL A 1217 27.97 -4.22 -41.72
CA VAL A 1217 27.68 -3.45 -40.51
C VAL A 1217 26.16 -3.26 -40.32
N GLN A 1218 25.45 -2.87 -41.38
CA GLN A 1218 24.01 -2.70 -41.34
C GLN A 1218 23.27 -4.00 -40.99
N THR A 1219 23.73 -5.14 -41.52
CA THR A 1219 23.19 -6.47 -41.23
C THR A 1219 23.33 -6.80 -39.73
N ARG A 1220 24.53 -6.64 -39.15
CA ARG A 1220 24.76 -6.89 -37.72
C ARG A 1220 23.92 -5.99 -36.81
N VAL A 1221 23.77 -4.72 -37.17
CA VAL A 1221 22.92 -3.80 -36.41
C VAL A 1221 21.44 -4.17 -36.53
N ASN A 1222 20.98 -4.60 -37.70
CA ASN A 1222 19.62 -5.09 -37.89
C ASN A 1222 19.33 -6.34 -37.04
N VAL A 1223 20.28 -7.29 -36.97
CA VAL A 1223 20.16 -8.48 -36.10
C VAL A 1223 20.00 -8.08 -34.63
N VAL A 1224 20.83 -7.17 -34.11
CA VAL A 1224 20.70 -6.70 -32.72
C VAL A 1224 19.41 -5.88 -32.49
N ALA A 1225 19.01 -5.06 -33.47
CA ALA A 1225 17.76 -4.29 -33.40
C ALA A 1225 16.52 -5.20 -33.33
N GLN A 1226 16.56 -6.35 -34.01
CA GLN A 1226 15.52 -7.39 -33.95
C GLN A 1226 15.62 -8.24 -32.66
N ALA A 1227 16.83 -8.45 -32.13
CA ALA A 1227 17.05 -9.23 -30.92
C ALA A 1227 16.44 -8.61 -29.66
N ILE A 1228 16.54 -7.29 -29.46
CA ILE A 1228 16.13 -6.65 -28.21
C ILE A 1228 14.62 -6.80 -27.93
N PRO A 1229 13.68 -6.56 -28.88
CA PRO A 1229 12.26 -6.86 -28.68
C PRO A 1229 11.99 -8.34 -28.41
N VAL A 1230 12.70 -9.23 -29.13
CA VAL A 1230 12.55 -10.70 -28.98
C VAL A 1230 12.99 -11.17 -27.59
N LEU A 1231 14.12 -10.67 -27.08
CA LEU A 1231 14.57 -10.93 -25.70
C LEU A 1231 13.59 -10.38 -24.65
N GLY A 1232 12.97 -9.23 -24.92
CA GLY A 1232 11.89 -8.67 -24.09
C GLY A 1232 10.66 -9.58 -24.06
N GLN A 1233 10.20 -10.05 -25.22
CA GLN A 1233 9.09 -10.99 -25.35
C GLN A 1233 9.39 -12.34 -24.69
N MET A 1234 10.57 -12.93 -24.93
CA MET A 1234 11.00 -14.18 -24.31
C MET A 1234 11.07 -14.08 -22.78
N ARG A 1235 11.51 -12.93 -22.23
CA ARG A 1235 11.47 -12.67 -20.77
C ARG A 1235 10.07 -12.40 -20.23
N ALA A 1236 9.15 -11.84 -21.02
CA ALA A 1236 7.75 -11.71 -20.64
C ALA A 1236 7.07 -13.08 -20.61
N GLN A 1237 7.35 -13.92 -21.61
CA GLN A 1237 6.84 -15.30 -21.71
C GLN A 1237 7.37 -16.18 -20.58
N ILE A 1238 8.67 -16.13 -20.24
CA ILE A 1238 9.19 -16.81 -19.04
C ILE A 1238 8.53 -16.25 -17.77
N ARG A 1239 8.40 -14.93 -17.61
CA ARG A 1239 7.70 -14.37 -16.44
C ARG A 1239 6.21 -14.70 -16.37
N GLN A 1240 5.56 -15.05 -17.48
CA GLN A 1240 4.20 -15.60 -17.48
C GLN A 1240 4.18 -17.09 -17.12
N LEU A 1241 5.14 -17.87 -17.61
CA LEU A 1241 5.30 -19.29 -17.25
C LEU A 1241 5.72 -19.49 -15.79
N ASP A 1242 6.56 -18.61 -15.24
CA ASP A 1242 6.98 -18.61 -13.83
C ASP A 1242 5.92 -18.00 -12.89
N ARG A 1243 4.91 -17.30 -13.45
CA ARG A 1243 3.72 -16.79 -12.73
C ARG A 1243 2.49 -17.68 -12.90
N ALA A 1244 2.53 -18.65 -13.80
CA ALA A 1244 1.51 -19.69 -13.88
C ALA A 1244 1.71 -20.66 -12.69
N PRO A 1245 0.72 -20.86 -11.81
CA PRO A 1245 0.75 -22.01 -10.91
C PRO A 1245 0.76 -23.31 -11.74
N GLU A 1246 1.34 -24.39 -11.21
CA GLU A 1246 1.68 -25.62 -11.96
C GLU A 1246 0.49 -26.32 -12.66
N LEU A 1247 0.06 -25.81 -13.82
CA LEU A 1247 -0.82 -26.50 -14.75
C LEU A 1247 0.00 -27.51 -15.57
N GLY A 1248 0.17 -28.73 -15.03
CA GLY A 1248 0.67 -29.86 -15.82
C GLY A 1248 1.65 -30.81 -15.14
N LYS A 1249 1.29 -31.40 -13.99
CA LYS A 1249 1.94 -32.63 -13.48
C LYS A 1249 1.06 -33.89 -13.56
N ASP A 1250 0.06 -33.89 -14.43
CA ASP A 1250 -0.91 -35.00 -14.53
C ASP A 1250 -1.17 -35.52 -15.95
N ASN A 1251 -0.26 -35.29 -16.91
CA ASN A 1251 -0.43 -35.73 -18.31
C ASN A 1251 0.79 -36.43 -18.94
N SER A 1252 1.78 -36.87 -18.15
CA SER A 1252 2.94 -37.65 -18.63
C SER A 1252 3.04 -39.08 -18.08
N ARG A 1253 2.03 -39.56 -17.33
CA ARG A 1253 1.85 -41.00 -17.01
C ARG A 1253 0.94 -41.74 -18.00
N GLY A 1254 0.64 -41.10 -19.13
CA GLY A 1254 -0.33 -41.56 -20.14
C GLY A 1254 0.26 -41.95 -21.51
N ILE A 1255 1.56 -42.22 -21.63
CA ILE A 1255 2.16 -43.03 -22.72
C ILE A 1255 3.40 -43.73 -22.12
N GLU A 1256 3.30 -45.04 -21.83
CA GLU A 1256 4.48 -45.90 -21.75
C GLU A 1256 4.84 -46.37 -23.17
N ARG A 1257 5.77 -45.67 -23.83
CA ARG A 1257 6.49 -46.13 -25.02
C ARG A 1257 7.70 -45.27 -25.36
#